data_AF-A0A847EYY3-F1
#
_entry.id   AF-A0A847EYY3-F1
#
_cell.length_a   1.000
_cell.length_b   1.000
_cell.length_c   1.000
_cell.angle_alpha   90.00
_cell.angle_beta   90.00
_cell.angle_gamma   90.00
#
_symmetry.space_group_name_H-M   'P 1'
#
loop_
_entity.id
_entity.type
_entity.pdbx_description
1 polymer ?
#
loop_
_entity_poly.entity_id
_entity_poly.type
_entity_poly.pdbx_seq_one_letter_code
_entity_poly.pdbx_strand_id
1 'polypeptide(L)'
;MKNTFNLANPRCLRVLITLFILVCPVWNMGALETSVPDTVPAPAFSLPRGLYEHSFSLSLTCADTAAKLYFTTDGSVPTPDNGSLYKFPLTISSTTPLRVVAVRTDATGQVLTSPVATSTYILLRDVYNQPNNPDGYPVVWGKYAQISGTATADYEMDPELMESVEYKAAVRNSLKELPIVSLVTDRNHLFSEENNELTGGIYIFTGAPTNPVKPGKGWERPASFEYILPGDSGSLQADCGLQLHGGHSRLAEKCPKHSFRLDFQSEYGLPKLPYPLFGTGSTPQVNSFFLRAGFGHTWVHQTEAERAKAIYTRDRWAKETQLKMGHVSGRGGYAHLFINGLYWGLYNPTERVDDDFCKAYLGGKKSEWDVIKVGEPQQVPEATEGTLEAWNALISLADSAAKPAVYRRMLGVRQDGSPDTTVEALLDVDNFIDYMLINYYGSNTDWDNHNWIAIRNRVNPGKGFIFLCWDSEHLLKTVDGNVLDKNNKDKPTYLFQQLKKNPDFLERLTDRIRLHCFNGGALSPEGALATFKSLADPIDNALYAEAARWGDYRRDVHPYTTKGLLYRKEVHYDANRAWMEGSYFPKRTAVFLEQLQGAGLFDLANALEIQHVIPSMDVAVAPQPFKTDVALLFALSATSKVGLAVYDPAGRLVWQAEAGWMPAGRHTWDLSMPELAPGIYVGRLTAAGSQPMTARFKLQKAP
;
A
#
# COMPACT_ATOMS: atom_id res chain seq x y z
N MET A 1 -26.34 -39.66 31.04
CA MET A 1 -27.22 -40.80 30.72
C MET A 1 -26.76 -41.40 29.41
N LYS A 2 -26.49 -42.72 29.41
CA LYS A 2 -26.33 -43.53 28.20
C LYS A 2 -27.62 -43.44 27.37
N ASN A 3 -27.51 -43.44 26.04
CA ASN A 3 -28.40 -44.23 25.19
C ASN A 3 -27.80 -44.43 23.79
N THR A 4 -27.52 -45.70 23.54
CA THR A 4 -27.33 -46.42 22.27
C THR A 4 -28.62 -46.52 21.46
N PHE A 5 -28.52 -46.58 20.13
CA PHE A 5 -29.29 -47.45 19.19
C PHE A 5 -28.69 -47.21 17.78
N ASN A 6 -27.86 -48.08 17.21
CA ASN A 6 -28.05 -49.41 16.60
C ASN A 6 -28.74 -49.40 15.21
N LEU A 7 -28.07 -50.07 14.27
CA LEU A 7 -28.25 -50.09 12.81
C LEU A 7 -29.51 -50.84 12.34
N ALA A 8 -30.10 -50.36 11.24
CA ALA A 8 -30.75 -51.20 10.24
C ALA A 8 -30.68 -50.53 8.84
N ASN A 9 -30.06 -51.26 7.91
CA ASN A 9 -29.82 -51.05 6.48
C ASN A 9 -31.15 -51.05 5.66
N PRO A 10 -31.20 -51.01 4.30
CA PRO A 10 -30.26 -50.57 3.25
C PRO A 10 -30.92 -49.79 2.07
N ARG A 11 -30.26 -48.74 1.55
CA ARG A 11 -30.32 -48.39 0.10
C ARG A 11 -29.00 -47.74 -0.34
N CYS A 12 -28.12 -48.62 -0.85
CA CYS A 12 -26.98 -48.46 -1.77
C CYS A 12 -26.71 -47.02 -2.26
N LEU A 13 -25.55 -46.39 -2.04
CA LEU A 13 -24.15 -46.81 -2.29
C LEU A 13 -23.94 -47.41 -3.70
N ARG A 14 -23.59 -46.52 -4.63
CA ARG A 14 -23.02 -46.72 -5.98
C ARG A 14 -21.82 -45.75 -6.01
N VAL A 15 -20.57 -46.09 -6.31
CA VAL A 15 -19.94 -47.27 -6.91
C VAL A 15 -18.49 -47.35 -6.40
N LEU A 16 -18.12 -48.51 -5.85
CA LEU A 16 -16.74 -49.00 -5.72
C LEU A 16 -16.66 -50.27 -6.57
N ILE A 17 -15.60 -50.38 -7.39
CA ILE A 17 -14.96 -51.62 -7.84
C ILE A 17 -15.73 -52.50 -8.83
N THR A 18 -15.28 -52.40 -10.08
CA THR A 18 -15.37 -53.36 -11.20
C THR A 18 -13.97 -53.23 -11.85
N LEU A 19 -13.11 -54.22 -12.07
CA LEU A 19 -13.15 -55.67 -12.09
C LEU A 19 -11.67 -56.15 -11.93
N PHE A 20 -11.43 -57.23 -11.19
CA PHE A 20 -10.14 -57.95 -11.18
C PHE A 20 -10.44 -59.43 -11.42
N ILE A 21 -10.25 -59.95 -12.65
CA ILE A 21 -10.02 -61.38 -12.95
C ILE A 21 -9.06 -61.51 -14.15
N LEU A 22 -7.84 -61.93 -13.81
CA LEU A 22 -6.88 -62.85 -14.47
C LEU A 22 -6.90 -63.07 -16.00
N VAL A 23 -5.77 -62.74 -16.65
CA VAL A 23 -4.86 -63.71 -17.29
C VAL A 23 -3.42 -63.17 -17.16
N CYS A 24 -2.47 -63.99 -16.69
CA CYS A 24 -1.05 -63.66 -16.56
C CYS A 24 -0.43 -63.09 -17.85
N PRO A 25 0.57 -62.21 -17.72
CA PRO A 25 1.81 -62.46 -18.43
C PRO A 25 3.00 -62.44 -17.47
N VAL A 26 3.74 -63.55 -17.52
CA VAL A 26 5.20 -63.63 -17.57
C VAL A 26 5.96 -62.52 -16.84
N TRP A 27 6.67 -62.90 -15.77
CA TRP A 27 7.76 -62.12 -15.24
C TRP A 27 8.73 -61.73 -16.37
N ASN A 28 8.70 -60.45 -16.74
CA ASN A 28 9.83 -59.81 -17.36
C ASN A 28 10.40 -58.88 -16.29
N MET A 29 11.52 -59.27 -15.69
CA MET A 29 12.45 -58.33 -15.07
C MET A 29 13.04 -57.47 -16.20
N GLY A 30 12.22 -56.57 -16.74
CA GLY A 30 12.70 -55.40 -17.46
C GLY A 30 12.95 -54.34 -16.39
N ALA A 31 14.17 -53.81 -16.35
CA ALA A 31 14.49 -52.66 -15.51
C ALA A 31 13.41 -51.59 -15.70
N LEU A 32 12.79 -51.15 -14.61
CA LEU A 32 12.10 -49.86 -14.61
C LEU A 32 13.22 -48.85 -14.87
N GLU A 33 13.39 -48.43 -16.13
CA GLU A 33 14.11 -47.19 -16.40
C GLU A 33 13.30 -46.10 -15.71
N THR A 34 13.72 -45.72 -14.51
CA THR A 34 13.32 -44.48 -13.89
C THR A 34 13.73 -43.39 -14.86
N SER A 35 12.79 -42.90 -15.68
CA SER A 35 13.02 -41.72 -16.49
C SER A 35 13.39 -40.60 -15.52
N VAL A 36 14.67 -40.24 -15.49
CA VAL A 36 15.17 -39.18 -14.63
C VAL A 36 14.45 -37.89 -15.09
N PRO A 37 13.75 -37.16 -14.23
CA PRO A 37 13.05 -35.96 -14.64
C PRO A 37 14.03 -34.96 -15.27
N ASP A 38 13.63 -34.29 -16.35
CA ASP A 38 14.45 -33.28 -17.04
C ASP A 38 14.67 -32.01 -16.20
N THR A 39 14.10 -31.94 -15.01
CA THR A 39 14.22 -30.82 -14.07
C THR A 39 14.69 -31.29 -12.70
N VAL A 40 15.34 -30.40 -11.95
CA VAL A 40 15.75 -30.64 -10.56
C VAL A 40 14.83 -29.84 -9.63
N PRO A 41 14.10 -30.48 -8.70
CA PRO A 41 13.24 -29.77 -7.75
C PRO A 41 14.01 -28.83 -6.82
N ALA A 42 13.36 -27.73 -6.40
CA ALA A 42 13.95 -26.80 -5.44
C ALA A 42 14.25 -27.49 -4.09
N PRO A 43 15.35 -27.13 -3.41
CA PRO A 43 15.65 -27.61 -2.06
C PRO A 43 14.56 -27.22 -1.05
N ALA A 44 14.34 -28.08 -0.07
CA ALA A 44 13.45 -27.83 1.06
C ALA A 44 14.21 -27.73 2.38
N PHE A 45 13.73 -26.84 3.26
CA PHE A 45 14.29 -26.57 4.57
C PHE A 45 13.45 -27.24 5.66
N SER A 46 14.10 -27.83 6.65
CA SER A 46 13.41 -28.47 7.80
C SER A 46 12.75 -27.49 8.78
N LEU A 47 13.15 -26.21 8.75
CA LEU A 47 12.60 -25.14 9.58
C LEU A 47 12.26 -23.91 8.72
N PRO A 48 11.18 -23.18 9.05
CA PRO A 48 10.73 -22.04 8.27
C PRO A 48 11.67 -20.83 8.38
N ARG A 49 11.65 -19.95 7.39
CA ARG A 49 12.28 -18.63 7.48
C ARG A 49 11.68 -17.81 8.62
N GLY A 50 12.45 -16.88 9.19
CA GLY A 50 11.92 -15.91 10.17
C GLY A 50 12.76 -15.74 11.41
N LEU A 51 12.12 -15.32 12.50
CA LEU A 51 12.77 -14.93 13.75
C LEU A 51 12.98 -16.12 14.69
N TYR A 52 14.17 -16.17 15.30
CA TYR A 52 14.58 -17.20 16.24
C TYR A 52 15.25 -16.60 17.48
N GLU A 53 14.99 -17.21 18.64
CA GLU A 53 15.56 -16.80 19.93
C GLU A 53 16.91 -17.49 20.23
N HIS A 54 17.09 -18.69 19.67
CA HIS A 54 18.20 -19.58 20.00
C HIS A 54 18.76 -20.21 18.73
N SER A 55 19.99 -20.71 18.82
CA SER A 55 20.59 -21.50 17.74
C SER A 55 19.87 -22.83 17.57
N PHE A 56 19.88 -23.37 16.36
CA PHE A 56 19.22 -24.64 16.04
C PHE A 56 19.98 -25.40 14.95
N SER A 57 19.60 -26.66 14.75
CA SER A 57 20.09 -27.48 13.64
C SER A 57 19.09 -27.47 12.49
N LEU A 58 19.57 -27.21 11.28
CA LEU A 58 18.80 -27.11 10.06
C LEU A 58 19.24 -28.21 9.08
N SER A 59 18.32 -29.10 8.76
CA SER A 59 18.48 -30.05 7.66
C SER A 59 17.94 -29.50 6.35
N LEU A 60 18.64 -29.79 5.25
CA LEU A 60 18.24 -29.52 3.87
C LEU A 60 17.92 -30.84 3.16
N THR A 61 16.92 -30.83 2.28
CA THR A 61 16.51 -31.99 1.48
C THR A 61 16.21 -31.60 0.04
N CYS A 62 16.30 -32.54 -0.88
CA CYS A 62 15.79 -32.42 -2.25
C CYS A 62 15.00 -33.69 -2.58
N ALA A 63 13.89 -33.55 -3.31
CA ALA A 63 13.13 -34.71 -3.77
C ALA A 63 13.93 -35.56 -4.78
N ASP A 64 14.87 -34.95 -5.51
CA ASP A 64 15.84 -35.66 -6.34
C ASP A 64 17.04 -36.10 -5.51
N THR A 65 17.08 -37.39 -5.17
CA THR A 65 18.14 -37.98 -4.33
C THR A 65 19.49 -38.10 -5.03
N ALA A 66 19.54 -37.93 -6.36
CA ALA A 66 20.80 -37.92 -7.12
C ALA A 66 21.42 -36.52 -7.20
N ALA A 67 20.67 -35.47 -6.84
CA ALA A 67 21.17 -34.11 -6.82
C ALA A 67 22.05 -33.84 -5.58
N LYS A 68 23.09 -33.05 -5.78
CA LYS A 68 23.93 -32.50 -4.71
C LYS A 68 23.44 -31.10 -4.35
N LEU A 69 23.38 -30.80 -3.06
CA LEU A 69 22.96 -29.50 -2.55
C LEU A 69 24.18 -28.60 -2.29
N TYR A 70 24.20 -27.42 -2.90
CA TYR A 70 25.22 -26.39 -2.67
C TYR A 70 24.56 -25.16 -2.04
N PHE A 71 25.23 -24.54 -1.07
CA PHE A 71 24.69 -23.39 -0.35
C PHE A 71 25.71 -22.26 -0.14
N THR A 72 25.19 -21.05 0.02
CA THR A 72 25.91 -19.83 0.37
C THR A 72 25.17 -19.09 1.49
N THR A 73 25.90 -18.29 2.25
CA THR A 73 25.38 -17.49 3.38
C THR A 73 25.74 -16.00 3.28
N ASP A 74 26.38 -15.59 2.19
CA ASP A 74 26.85 -14.23 1.92
C ASP A 74 25.93 -13.47 0.95
N GLY A 75 24.82 -14.10 0.56
CA GLY A 75 23.83 -13.57 -0.38
C GLY A 75 24.11 -13.87 -1.86
N SER A 76 25.28 -14.37 -2.22
CA SER A 76 25.60 -14.79 -3.60
C SER A 76 24.78 -16.01 -4.03
N VAL A 77 24.51 -16.16 -5.33
CA VAL A 77 23.84 -17.36 -5.84
C VAL A 77 24.80 -18.55 -5.72
N PRO A 78 24.41 -19.67 -5.08
CA PRO A 78 25.28 -20.82 -4.93
C PRO A 78 25.48 -21.54 -6.27
N THR A 79 26.71 -21.94 -6.53
CA THR A 79 27.14 -22.81 -7.63
C THR A 79 28.09 -23.88 -7.08
N PRO A 80 28.46 -24.91 -7.87
CA PRO A 80 29.50 -25.84 -7.47
C PRO A 80 30.87 -25.20 -7.21
N ASP A 81 31.13 -24.00 -7.77
CA ASP A 81 32.42 -23.33 -7.72
C ASP A 81 32.55 -22.38 -6.52
N ASN A 82 31.46 -21.71 -6.11
CA ASN A 82 31.46 -20.77 -4.97
C ASN A 82 30.72 -21.31 -3.73
N GLY A 83 29.88 -22.33 -3.88
CA GLY A 83 28.99 -22.85 -2.86
C GLY A 83 29.60 -23.96 -2.03
N SER A 84 29.18 -24.07 -0.77
CA SER A 84 29.54 -25.18 0.10
C SER A 84 28.64 -26.39 -0.18
N LEU A 85 29.23 -27.57 -0.37
CA LEU A 85 28.48 -28.82 -0.52
C LEU A 85 27.87 -29.23 0.83
N TYR A 86 26.55 -29.33 0.88
CA TYR A 86 25.82 -29.81 2.05
C TYR A 86 26.02 -31.32 2.25
N LYS A 87 26.52 -31.70 3.44
CA LYS A 87 26.80 -33.09 3.83
C LYS A 87 26.14 -33.50 5.14
N PHE A 88 25.94 -32.55 6.05
CA PHE A 88 25.39 -32.74 7.39
C PHE A 88 24.48 -31.56 7.74
N PRO A 89 23.52 -31.73 8.67
CA PRO A 89 22.70 -30.62 9.16
C PRO A 89 23.55 -29.40 9.57
N LEU A 90 23.10 -28.21 9.18
CA LEU A 90 23.77 -26.95 9.44
C LEU A 90 23.41 -26.46 10.85
N THR A 91 24.39 -26.02 11.63
CA THR A 91 24.12 -25.31 12.88
C THR A 91 23.94 -23.83 12.58
N ILE A 92 22.72 -23.32 12.74
CA ILE A 92 22.43 -21.89 12.61
C ILE A 92 22.62 -21.24 13.98
N SER A 93 23.78 -20.63 14.20
CA SER A 93 24.14 -19.94 15.44
C SER A 93 24.23 -18.43 15.30
N SER A 94 24.01 -17.89 14.11
CA SER A 94 23.88 -16.45 13.85
C SER A 94 22.82 -16.21 12.78
N THR A 95 22.36 -14.96 12.62
CA THR A 95 21.50 -14.55 11.53
C THR A 95 22.13 -14.96 10.21
N THR A 96 21.41 -15.74 9.42
CA THR A 96 21.93 -16.42 8.24
C THR A 96 20.94 -16.28 7.08
N PRO A 97 21.26 -15.48 6.04
CA PRO A 97 20.55 -15.50 4.77
C PRO A 97 21.01 -16.71 3.94
N LEU A 98 20.34 -17.84 4.09
CA LEU A 98 20.75 -19.10 3.45
C LEU A 98 20.15 -19.23 2.05
N ARG A 99 21.00 -19.40 1.04
CA ARG A 99 20.60 -19.72 -0.34
C ARG A 99 21.08 -21.12 -0.71
N VAL A 100 20.23 -21.91 -1.35
CA VAL A 100 20.54 -23.32 -1.69
C VAL A 100 20.11 -23.63 -3.11
N VAL A 101 20.97 -24.33 -3.85
CA VAL A 101 20.64 -24.92 -5.17
C VAL A 101 20.90 -26.42 -5.14
N ALA A 102 20.06 -27.18 -5.84
CA ALA A 102 20.29 -28.59 -6.14
C ALA A 102 20.89 -28.73 -7.53
N VAL A 103 21.97 -29.51 -7.66
CA VAL A 103 22.71 -29.71 -8.91
C VAL A 103 22.84 -31.19 -9.19
N ARG A 104 22.42 -31.64 -10.36
CA ARG A 104 22.58 -33.01 -10.85
C ARG A 104 23.26 -32.99 -12.21
N THR A 105 24.16 -33.94 -12.43
CA THR A 105 24.65 -34.26 -13.78
C THR A 105 23.84 -35.44 -14.28
N ASP A 106 23.21 -35.33 -15.44
CA ASP A 106 22.45 -36.42 -16.04
C ASP A 106 23.35 -37.46 -16.74
N ALA A 107 22.73 -38.50 -17.31
CA ALA A 107 23.44 -39.58 -17.99
C ALA A 107 24.18 -39.14 -19.27
N THR A 108 23.84 -37.98 -19.83
CA THR A 108 24.49 -37.39 -21.01
C THR A 108 25.66 -36.47 -20.65
N GLY A 109 25.86 -36.21 -19.34
CA GLY A 109 26.86 -35.27 -18.85
C GLY A 109 26.34 -33.83 -18.73
N GLN A 110 25.05 -33.57 -18.99
CA GLN A 110 24.46 -32.24 -18.84
C GLN A 110 24.27 -31.91 -17.35
N VAL A 111 24.68 -30.70 -16.96
CA VAL A 111 24.43 -30.17 -15.62
C VAL A 111 23.05 -29.52 -15.58
N LEU A 112 22.20 -30.01 -14.69
CA LEU A 112 20.86 -29.48 -14.43
C LEU A 112 20.86 -28.87 -13.02
N THR A 113 20.23 -27.69 -12.90
CA THR A 113 20.09 -26.97 -11.63
C THR A 113 18.63 -26.74 -11.29
N SER A 114 18.33 -26.74 -10.00
CA SER A 114 17.02 -26.29 -9.51
C SER A 114 16.91 -24.77 -9.54
N PRO A 115 15.69 -24.22 -9.38
CA PRO A 115 15.53 -22.88 -8.83
C PRO A 115 16.29 -22.75 -7.50
N VAL A 116 16.82 -21.56 -7.21
CA VAL A 116 17.48 -21.27 -5.94
C VAL A 116 16.41 -21.11 -4.87
N ALA A 117 16.52 -21.88 -3.79
CA ALA A 117 15.66 -21.72 -2.62
C ALA A 117 16.37 -20.82 -1.61
N THR A 118 15.68 -19.77 -1.15
CA THR A 118 16.19 -18.84 -0.13
C THR A 118 15.36 -18.91 1.14
N SER A 119 16.05 -18.96 2.28
CA SER A 119 15.46 -18.90 3.61
C SER A 119 16.35 -18.08 4.55
N THR A 120 15.87 -16.92 4.99
CA THR A 120 16.57 -16.12 6.00
C THR A 120 16.16 -16.52 7.41
N TYR A 121 17.14 -16.88 8.23
CA TYR A 121 16.98 -17.17 9.65
C TYR A 121 17.55 -16.01 10.46
N ILE A 122 16.69 -15.26 11.15
CA ILE A 122 17.04 -14.03 11.86
C ILE A 122 17.11 -14.34 13.36
N LEU A 123 18.31 -14.28 13.93
CA LEU A 123 18.48 -14.45 15.36
C LEU A 123 18.36 -13.09 16.03
N LEU A 124 17.38 -12.95 16.92
CA LEU A 124 17.08 -11.68 17.57
C LEU A 124 18.30 -11.07 18.28
N ARG A 125 19.18 -11.92 18.83
CA ARG A 125 20.40 -11.44 19.48
C ARG A 125 21.36 -10.72 18.55
N ASP A 126 21.40 -11.11 17.29
CA ASP A 126 22.32 -10.50 16.33
C ASP A 126 21.73 -9.19 15.80
N VAL A 127 20.40 -9.06 15.82
CA VAL A 127 19.73 -7.81 15.47
C VAL A 127 20.05 -6.73 16.49
N TYR A 128 19.77 -6.96 17.78
CA TYR A 128 20.03 -5.92 18.80
C TYR A 128 21.51 -5.76 19.19
N ASN A 129 22.40 -6.62 18.69
CA ASN A 129 23.85 -6.47 18.82
C ASN A 129 24.51 -6.21 17.44
N GLN A 130 23.74 -5.74 16.46
CA GLN A 130 24.25 -5.51 15.11
C GLN A 130 25.42 -4.51 15.16
N PRO A 131 26.62 -4.90 14.71
CA PRO A 131 27.81 -4.05 14.82
C PRO A 131 27.84 -3.00 13.72
N ASN A 132 28.60 -1.92 13.94
CA ASN A 132 28.79 -0.89 12.91
C ASN A 132 29.69 -1.31 11.75
N ASN A 133 30.51 -2.36 11.95
CA ASN A 133 31.41 -2.89 10.93
C ASN A 133 31.11 -4.38 10.70
N PRO A 134 29.95 -4.73 10.09
CA PRO A 134 29.64 -6.12 9.79
C PRO A 134 30.63 -6.70 8.78
N ASP A 135 30.98 -7.97 8.94
CA ASP A 135 32.07 -8.60 8.19
C ASP A 135 31.88 -8.50 6.67
N GLY A 136 32.88 -7.92 6.02
CA GLY A 136 32.96 -7.74 4.57
C GLY A 136 32.07 -6.64 3.98
N TYR A 137 31.36 -5.86 4.80
CA TYR A 137 30.64 -4.66 4.32
C TYR A 137 31.57 -3.44 4.26
N PRO A 138 31.34 -2.51 3.32
CA PRO A 138 32.18 -1.32 3.20
C PRO A 138 31.91 -0.33 4.33
N VAL A 139 32.94 0.39 4.77
CA VAL A 139 32.80 1.48 5.76
C VAL A 139 32.29 2.79 5.15
N VAL A 140 32.03 2.82 3.85
CA VAL A 140 31.58 3.99 3.08
C VAL A 140 30.54 3.58 2.04
N TRP A 141 29.45 4.35 1.92
CA TRP A 141 28.38 4.19 0.92
C TRP A 141 28.53 5.19 -0.24
N GLY A 142 29.75 5.28 -0.77
CA GLY A 142 30.06 6.13 -1.91
C GLY A 142 30.31 7.60 -1.57
N LYS A 143 30.53 8.39 -2.63
CA LYS A 143 30.80 9.83 -2.55
C LYS A 143 29.49 10.61 -2.46
N TYR A 144 29.49 11.70 -1.69
CA TYR A 144 28.38 12.64 -1.74
C TYR A 144 28.26 13.25 -3.14
N ALA A 145 27.02 13.50 -3.56
CA ALA A 145 26.76 13.91 -4.93
C ALA A 145 26.81 15.44 -5.12
N GLN A 146 26.43 16.20 -4.08
CA GLN A 146 26.31 17.67 -4.09
C GLN A 146 27.32 18.37 -3.17
N ILE A 147 27.90 17.66 -2.21
CA ILE A 147 28.92 18.18 -1.29
C ILE A 147 30.23 17.38 -1.39
N SER A 148 31.31 17.92 -0.83
CA SER A 148 32.58 17.19 -0.74
C SER A 148 32.53 16.11 0.35
N GLY A 149 33.24 15.00 0.12
CA GLY A 149 33.37 13.90 1.09
C GLY A 149 32.61 12.64 0.67
N THR A 150 32.48 11.73 1.62
CA THR A 150 31.87 10.40 1.44
C THR A 150 30.80 10.16 2.49
N ALA A 151 29.78 9.39 2.12
CA ALA A 151 28.80 8.90 3.05
C ALA A 151 29.43 7.79 3.90
N THR A 152 29.73 8.07 5.16
CA THR A 152 30.16 7.04 6.10
C THR A 152 29.04 6.02 6.26
N ALA A 153 29.38 4.75 6.15
CA ALA A 153 28.42 3.68 6.38
C ALA A 153 28.05 3.63 7.86
N ASP A 154 26.77 3.41 8.12
CA ASP A 154 26.25 3.20 9.46
C ASP A 154 25.43 1.94 9.44
N TYR A 155 25.88 0.89 10.14
CA TYR A 155 25.18 -0.38 10.20
C TYR A 155 24.65 -0.69 11.59
N GLU A 156 25.06 0.01 12.64
CA GLU A 156 24.79 -0.49 13.99
C GLU A 156 23.35 -0.31 14.45
N MET A 157 22.97 -1.11 15.44
CA MET A 157 21.96 -0.65 16.40
C MET A 157 22.70 0.19 17.44
N ASP A 158 22.24 1.42 17.65
CA ASP A 158 22.84 2.41 18.55
C ASP A 158 23.18 1.78 19.92
N PRO A 159 24.47 1.78 20.31
CA PRO A 159 24.90 1.12 21.53
C PRO A 159 24.35 1.80 22.79
N GLU A 160 24.15 3.12 22.79
CA GLU A 160 23.59 3.85 23.95
C GLU A 160 22.16 3.38 24.27
N LEU A 161 21.34 3.14 23.25
CA LEU A 161 19.99 2.61 23.38
C LEU A 161 20.00 1.12 23.69
N MET A 162 20.89 0.34 23.06
CA MET A 162 20.98 -1.12 23.28
C MET A 162 21.62 -1.50 24.62
N GLU A 163 22.23 -0.58 25.36
CA GLU A 163 22.66 -0.79 26.75
C GLU A 163 21.48 -0.92 27.72
N SER A 164 20.35 -0.25 27.47
CA SER A 164 19.14 -0.36 28.31
C SER A 164 18.45 -1.71 28.10
N VAL A 165 18.22 -2.43 29.21
CA VAL A 165 17.49 -3.71 29.22
C VAL A 165 16.05 -3.52 28.72
N GLU A 166 15.40 -2.46 29.17
CA GLU A 166 14.02 -2.13 28.81
C GLU A 166 13.89 -1.76 27.34
N TYR A 167 14.80 -0.93 26.83
CA TYR A 167 14.78 -0.51 25.43
C TYR A 167 15.09 -1.69 24.49
N LYS A 168 16.08 -2.52 24.84
CA LYS A 168 16.38 -3.76 24.12
C LYS A 168 15.18 -4.71 24.10
N ALA A 169 14.44 -4.83 25.20
CA ALA A 169 13.21 -5.62 25.24
C ALA A 169 12.12 -5.03 24.33
N ALA A 170 11.98 -3.70 24.29
CA ALA A 170 11.04 -3.02 23.39
C ALA A 170 11.37 -3.28 21.92
N VAL A 171 12.64 -3.15 21.51
CA VAL A 171 13.10 -3.51 20.15
C VAL A 171 12.84 -4.98 19.84
N ARG A 172 13.17 -5.89 20.78
CA ARG A 172 12.95 -7.33 20.59
C ARG A 172 11.48 -7.65 20.35
N ASN A 173 10.57 -6.99 21.07
CA ASN A 173 9.14 -7.20 20.92
C ASN A 173 8.62 -6.58 19.62
N SER A 174 9.06 -5.36 19.29
CA SER A 174 8.59 -4.65 18.10
C SER A 174 8.84 -5.41 16.80
N LEU A 175 10.00 -6.09 16.69
CA LEU A 175 10.36 -6.90 15.53
C LEU A 175 9.37 -8.05 15.23
N LYS A 176 8.51 -8.40 16.20
CA LYS A 176 7.50 -9.48 16.08
C LYS A 176 6.12 -8.97 15.69
N GLU A 177 5.91 -7.66 15.61
CA GLU A 177 4.57 -7.06 15.44
C GLU A 177 4.24 -6.76 13.97
N LEU A 178 5.26 -6.43 13.18
CA LEU A 178 5.12 -6.17 11.74
C LEU A 178 5.64 -7.33 10.90
N PRO A 179 5.15 -7.47 9.66
CA PRO A 179 5.80 -8.29 8.65
C PRO A 179 7.28 -7.93 8.49
N ILE A 180 8.09 -8.93 8.16
CA ILE A 180 9.49 -8.75 7.78
C ILE A 180 9.62 -8.91 6.27
N VAL A 181 10.32 -7.99 5.64
CA VAL A 181 10.84 -8.15 4.29
C VAL A 181 12.32 -8.47 4.41
N SER A 182 12.75 -9.65 3.94
CA SER A 182 14.17 -9.98 3.80
C SER A 182 14.56 -9.91 2.33
N LEU A 183 15.57 -9.11 2.01
CA LEU A 183 16.20 -9.06 0.70
C LEU A 183 17.56 -9.75 0.79
N VAL A 184 17.77 -10.77 -0.05
CA VAL A 184 19.03 -11.49 -0.13
C VAL A 184 19.63 -11.33 -1.53
N THR A 185 20.81 -10.74 -1.63
CA THR A 185 21.51 -10.44 -2.88
C THR A 185 23.02 -10.58 -2.70
N ASP A 186 23.75 -10.78 -3.80
CA ASP A 186 25.20 -10.58 -3.78
C ASP A 186 25.49 -9.16 -3.24
N ARG A 187 26.40 -9.06 -2.27
CA ARG A 187 26.78 -7.79 -1.64
C ARG A 187 27.28 -6.75 -2.66
N ASN A 188 27.97 -7.19 -3.71
CA ASN A 188 28.50 -6.30 -4.75
C ASN A 188 27.40 -5.63 -5.57
N HIS A 189 26.21 -6.22 -5.66
CA HIS A 189 25.05 -5.56 -6.28
C HIS A 189 24.67 -4.25 -5.59
N LEU A 190 24.93 -4.14 -4.28
CA LEU A 190 24.71 -2.92 -3.51
C LEU A 190 25.97 -2.07 -3.42
N PHE A 191 27.13 -2.70 -3.24
CA PHE A 191 28.32 -2.00 -2.74
C PHE A 191 29.55 -2.03 -3.65
N SER A 192 29.45 -2.57 -4.87
CA SER A 192 30.55 -2.50 -5.84
C SER A 192 30.89 -1.05 -6.19
N GLU A 193 32.17 -0.72 -6.16
CA GLU A 193 32.69 0.59 -6.58
C GLU A 193 32.96 0.65 -8.09
N GLU A 194 32.65 -0.42 -8.83
CA GLU A 194 32.78 -0.43 -10.29
C GLU A 194 31.68 0.44 -10.90
N ASN A 195 32.04 1.54 -11.56
CA ASN A 195 31.07 2.38 -12.27
C ASN A 195 30.64 1.73 -13.58
N ASN A 196 29.78 0.71 -13.48
CA ASN A 196 29.33 -0.12 -14.57
C ASN A 196 27.84 -0.44 -14.38
N GLU A 197 27.05 -0.27 -15.44
CA GLU A 197 25.59 -0.48 -15.41
C GLU A 197 25.17 -1.88 -14.97
N LEU A 198 25.97 -2.89 -15.26
CA LEU A 198 25.68 -4.29 -14.95
C LEU A 198 26.23 -4.74 -13.59
N THR A 199 27.38 -4.23 -13.18
CA THR A 199 28.13 -4.76 -12.01
C THR A 199 28.30 -3.77 -10.86
N GLY A 200 27.99 -2.49 -11.07
CA GLY A 200 28.17 -1.44 -10.05
C GLY A 200 27.16 -1.53 -8.90
N GLY A 201 27.57 -1.08 -7.73
CA GLY A 201 26.75 -1.13 -6.53
C GLY A 201 25.69 -0.02 -6.52
N ILE A 202 24.41 -0.38 -6.43
CA ILE A 202 23.33 0.62 -6.46
C ILE A 202 23.30 1.54 -5.21
N TYR A 203 23.95 1.14 -4.09
CA TYR A 203 24.17 2.01 -2.93
C TYR A 203 25.39 2.92 -3.08
N ILE A 204 26.34 2.61 -3.96
CA ILE A 204 27.49 3.47 -4.27
C ILE A 204 27.13 4.47 -5.37
N PHE A 205 26.44 3.98 -6.40
CA PHE A 205 25.97 4.76 -7.55
C PHE A 205 24.46 4.89 -7.45
N THR A 206 24.01 5.90 -6.72
CA THR A 206 22.59 6.01 -6.36
C THR A 206 21.72 6.60 -7.48
N GLY A 207 22.32 7.12 -8.56
CA GLY A 207 21.59 7.73 -9.67
C GLY A 207 20.82 9.00 -9.32
N ALA A 208 21.21 9.70 -8.24
CA ALA A 208 20.51 10.88 -7.76
C ALA A 208 20.44 12.00 -8.84
N PRO A 209 19.35 12.80 -8.85
CA PRO A 209 19.12 13.82 -9.87
C PRO A 209 19.98 15.08 -9.63
N THR A 210 21.27 15.02 -9.95
CA THR A 210 22.18 16.17 -9.93
C THR A 210 22.52 16.64 -11.34
N ASN A 211 23.24 17.77 -11.45
CA ASN A 211 23.84 18.23 -12.69
C ASN A 211 25.38 18.29 -12.54
N PRO A 212 26.17 17.46 -13.27
CA PRO A 212 25.73 16.40 -14.19
C PRO A 212 25.02 15.25 -13.46
N VAL A 213 24.21 14.48 -14.18
CA VAL A 213 23.48 13.32 -13.64
C VAL A 213 24.49 12.28 -13.15
N LYS A 214 24.29 11.73 -11.94
CA LYS A 214 25.13 10.65 -11.42
C LYS A 214 24.75 9.30 -12.05
N PRO A 215 25.72 8.39 -12.25
CA PRO A 215 25.44 7.00 -12.64
C PRO A 215 24.56 6.30 -11.58
N GLY A 216 23.88 5.22 -11.99
CA GLY A 216 23.00 4.45 -11.10
C GLY A 216 21.50 4.55 -11.38
N LYS A 217 21.06 5.57 -12.14
CA LYS A 217 19.62 5.76 -12.41
C LYS A 217 19.12 4.63 -13.30
N GLY A 218 18.19 3.82 -12.78
CA GLY A 218 17.61 2.69 -13.50
C GLY A 218 18.43 1.40 -13.44
N TRP A 219 19.56 1.39 -12.72
CA TRP A 219 20.33 0.15 -12.52
C TRP A 219 19.53 -0.83 -11.67
N GLU A 220 19.46 -2.07 -12.15
CA GLU A 220 18.71 -3.17 -11.54
C GLU A 220 19.62 -4.33 -11.19
N ARG A 221 19.35 -4.98 -10.06
CA ARG A 221 20.13 -6.12 -9.57
C ARG A 221 19.23 -7.27 -9.15
N PRO A 222 19.61 -8.54 -9.40
CA PRO A 222 18.82 -9.67 -8.95
C PRO A 222 18.89 -9.79 -7.42
N ALA A 223 17.75 -10.01 -6.80
CA ALA A 223 17.62 -10.26 -5.37
C ALA A 223 16.56 -11.34 -5.11
N SER A 224 16.72 -12.07 -4.01
CA SER A 224 15.67 -12.89 -3.43
C SER A 224 14.88 -12.04 -2.46
N PHE A 225 13.55 -12.06 -2.58
CA PHE A 225 12.60 -11.40 -1.70
C PHE A 225 11.88 -12.44 -0.86
N GLU A 226 11.85 -12.23 0.45
CA GLU A 226 11.04 -12.99 1.38
C GLU A 226 10.08 -12.07 2.12
N TYR A 227 8.80 -12.45 2.17
CA TYR A 227 7.80 -11.80 3.01
C TYR A 227 7.45 -12.75 4.16
N ILE A 228 7.84 -12.37 5.37
CA ILE A 228 7.77 -13.21 6.56
C ILE A 228 6.71 -12.62 7.49
N LEU A 229 5.70 -13.42 7.82
CA LEU A 229 4.59 -13.00 8.67
C LEU A 229 4.86 -13.40 10.13
N PRO A 230 4.49 -12.57 11.12
CA PRO A 230 4.47 -12.97 12.51
C PRO A 230 3.66 -14.24 12.75
N GLY A 231 4.20 -15.21 13.49
CA GLY A 231 3.48 -16.44 13.89
C GLY A 231 3.41 -17.55 12.83
N ASP A 232 4.05 -17.36 11.68
CA ASP A 232 4.30 -18.34 10.61
C ASP A 232 3.10 -19.13 10.04
N SER A 233 2.14 -18.40 9.49
CA SER A 233 1.25 -18.94 8.45
C SER A 233 1.22 -18.00 7.26
N GLY A 234 1.78 -18.42 6.11
CA GLY A 234 1.70 -17.67 4.84
C GLY A 234 2.95 -16.90 4.42
N SER A 235 4.09 -17.09 5.08
CA SER A 235 5.38 -16.55 4.64
C SER A 235 5.75 -17.09 3.24
N LEU A 236 6.38 -16.27 2.39
CA LEU A 236 6.73 -16.64 1.01
C LEU A 236 8.12 -16.17 0.61
N GLN A 237 8.60 -16.73 -0.50
CA GLN A 237 9.81 -16.29 -1.20
C GLN A 237 9.53 -16.19 -2.69
N ALA A 238 10.12 -15.19 -3.33
CA ALA A 238 10.17 -15.01 -4.77
C ALA A 238 11.44 -14.23 -5.13
N ASP A 239 11.99 -14.45 -6.33
CA ASP A 239 13.10 -13.65 -6.83
C ASP A 239 12.59 -12.45 -7.64
N CYS A 240 13.31 -11.33 -7.58
CA CYS A 240 12.93 -10.07 -8.19
C CYS A 240 14.15 -9.24 -8.63
N GLY A 241 13.92 -8.27 -9.50
CA GLY A 241 14.82 -7.16 -9.75
C GLY A 241 14.72 -6.13 -8.64
N LEU A 242 15.86 -5.58 -8.23
CA LEU A 242 15.99 -4.58 -7.18
C LEU A 242 16.62 -3.30 -7.75
N GLN A 243 15.92 -2.17 -7.60
CA GLN A 243 16.41 -0.85 -8.00
C GLN A 243 16.30 0.14 -6.84
N LEU A 244 17.12 1.19 -6.82
CA LEU A 244 16.84 2.34 -5.95
C LEU A 244 15.67 3.18 -6.49
N HIS A 245 14.86 3.70 -5.59
CA HIS A 245 13.73 4.57 -5.89
C HIS A 245 13.88 5.96 -5.25
N GLY A 246 13.31 6.97 -5.90
CA GLY A 246 13.20 8.34 -5.41
C GLY A 246 14.01 9.36 -6.20
N GLY A 247 14.01 10.60 -5.73
CA GLY A 247 14.82 11.69 -6.29
C GLY A 247 15.92 12.08 -5.31
N HIS A 248 15.67 13.15 -4.55
CA HIS A 248 16.59 13.67 -3.56
C HIS A 248 16.85 12.72 -2.38
N SER A 249 15.96 11.77 -2.11
CA SER A 249 16.17 10.71 -1.11
C SER A 249 17.30 9.73 -1.46
N ARG A 250 17.81 9.76 -2.70
CA ARG A 250 19.00 9.01 -3.16
C ARG A 250 20.31 9.77 -2.94
N LEU A 251 20.25 11.01 -2.44
CA LEU A 251 21.45 11.76 -2.03
C LEU A 251 21.80 11.36 -0.60
N ALA A 252 22.90 10.63 -0.41
CA ALA A 252 23.31 10.14 0.91
C ALA A 252 23.55 11.27 1.93
N GLU A 253 23.97 12.46 1.47
CA GLU A 253 24.07 13.65 2.31
C GLU A 253 22.70 14.10 2.87
N LYS A 254 21.61 13.89 2.11
CA LYS A 254 20.25 14.27 2.51
C LYS A 254 19.48 13.15 3.21
N CYS A 255 19.75 11.91 2.83
CA CYS A 255 19.15 10.72 3.40
C CYS A 255 20.03 9.50 3.10
N PRO A 256 20.70 8.90 4.09
CA PRO A 256 21.53 7.70 3.89
C PRO A 256 20.69 6.42 3.72
N LYS A 257 19.44 6.45 4.15
CA LYS A 257 18.49 5.34 4.11
C LYS A 257 17.70 5.42 2.81
N HIS A 258 17.99 4.57 1.84
CA HIS A 258 17.40 4.68 0.50
C HIS A 258 16.15 3.80 0.33
N SER A 259 15.22 4.27 -0.51
CA SER A 259 14.03 3.50 -0.90
C SER A 259 14.37 2.55 -2.05
N PHE A 260 13.64 1.44 -2.14
CA PHE A 260 13.81 0.46 -3.20
C PHE A 260 12.53 0.32 -4.04
N ARG A 261 12.70 -0.07 -5.30
CA ARG A 261 11.66 -0.66 -6.15
C ARG A 261 11.99 -2.13 -6.34
N LEU A 262 10.98 -2.98 -6.21
CA LEU A 262 11.06 -4.40 -6.52
C LEU A 262 10.22 -4.68 -7.76
N ASP A 263 10.78 -5.45 -8.69
CA ASP A 263 10.16 -5.84 -9.95
C ASP A 263 10.19 -7.35 -10.13
N PHE A 264 9.01 -7.97 -10.21
CA PHE A 264 8.86 -9.39 -10.51
C PHE A 264 8.78 -9.57 -12.02
N GLN A 265 9.73 -10.34 -12.57
CA GLN A 265 9.90 -10.53 -14.00
C GLN A 265 10.31 -11.99 -14.26
N SER A 266 9.93 -12.52 -15.43
CA SER A 266 10.24 -13.92 -15.79
C SER A 266 11.74 -14.21 -15.84
N GLU A 267 12.58 -13.19 -16.05
CA GLU A 267 14.05 -13.33 -16.05
C GLU A 267 14.61 -13.66 -14.66
N TYR A 268 13.93 -13.25 -13.58
CA TYR A 268 14.33 -13.55 -12.21
C TYR A 268 13.55 -14.73 -11.63
N GLY A 269 12.33 -14.96 -12.09
CA GLY A 269 11.48 -16.06 -11.62
C GLY A 269 10.03 -15.84 -11.98
N LEU A 270 9.20 -15.47 -11.01
CA LEU A 270 7.79 -15.21 -11.25
C LEU A 270 7.60 -13.84 -11.92
N PRO A 271 6.80 -13.72 -12.99
CA PRO A 271 6.50 -12.42 -13.62
C PRO A 271 5.56 -11.54 -12.77
N LYS A 272 4.87 -12.13 -11.79
CA LYS A 272 4.05 -11.46 -10.80
C LYS A 272 4.10 -12.27 -9.52
N LEU A 273 4.23 -11.62 -8.38
CA LEU A 273 4.07 -12.25 -7.08
C LEU A 273 2.58 -12.54 -6.86
N PRO A 274 2.13 -13.82 -6.77
CA PRO A 274 0.73 -14.18 -6.60
C PRO A 274 0.32 -14.08 -5.11
N TYR A 275 0.44 -12.88 -4.55
CA TYR A 275 0.14 -12.61 -3.15
C TYR A 275 -0.55 -11.24 -3.00
N PRO A 276 -1.64 -11.13 -2.23
CA PRO A 276 -2.33 -9.87 -1.95
C PRO A 276 -1.54 -9.03 -0.93
N LEU A 277 -0.38 -8.53 -1.34
CA LEU A 277 0.60 -7.87 -0.47
C LEU A 277 0.03 -6.67 0.31
N PHE A 278 -1.01 -6.02 -0.22
CA PHE A 278 -1.59 -4.82 0.36
C PHE A 278 -2.98 -5.05 0.99
N GLY A 279 -3.29 -6.31 1.30
CA GLY A 279 -4.44 -6.71 2.11
C GLY A 279 -5.79 -6.66 1.39
N THR A 280 -6.86 -6.63 2.17
CA THR A 280 -8.23 -6.73 1.64
C THR A 280 -8.56 -5.58 0.68
N GLY A 281 -9.10 -5.93 -0.48
CA GLY A 281 -9.44 -4.97 -1.52
C GLY A 281 -8.26 -4.51 -2.36
N SER A 282 -7.07 -5.11 -2.21
CA SER A 282 -5.96 -4.94 -3.15
C SER A 282 -6.02 -5.94 -4.31
N THR A 283 -5.17 -5.73 -5.32
CA THR A 283 -4.89 -6.76 -6.33
C THR A 283 -4.41 -8.08 -5.68
N PRO A 284 -4.82 -9.25 -6.18
CA PRO A 284 -4.37 -10.55 -5.66
C PRO A 284 -2.92 -10.90 -6.05
N GLN A 285 -2.32 -10.09 -6.93
CA GLN A 285 -0.96 -10.30 -7.43
C GLN A 285 -0.28 -8.97 -7.76
N VAL A 286 1.03 -8.88 -7.58
CA VAL A 286 1.82 -7.65 -7.75
C VAL A 286 2.99 -7.91 -8.70
N ASN A 287 3.18 -7.06 -9.69
CA ASN A 287 4.34 -7.09 -10.59
C ASN A 287 5.46 -6.17 -10.10
N SER A 288 5.14 -5.05 -9.47
CA SER A 288 6.14 -4.17 -8.87
C SER A 288 5.56 -3.38 -7.71
N PHE A 289 6.42 -3.02 -6.77
CA PHE A 289 6.07 -2.13 -5.66
C PHE A 289 7.30 -1.41 -5.11
N PHE A 290 7.08 -0.41 -4.26
CA PHE A 290 8.16 0.31 -3.59
C PHE A 290 8.28 -0.12 -2.13
N LEU A 291 9.50 -0.28 -1.65
CA LEU A 291 9.85 -0.22 -0.24
C LEU A 291 10.31 1.21 0.04
N ARG A 292 9.41 2.06 0.55
CA ARG A 292 9.75 3.43 0.90
C ARG A 292 10.46 3.49 2.25
N ALA A 293 11.65 4.08 2.29
CA ALA A 293 12.40 4.37 3.51
C ALA A 293 11.77 5.51 4.34
N GLY A 294 10.94 6.35 3.68
CA GLY A 294 10.58 7.68 4.14
C GLY A 294 11.72 8.68 3.88
N PHE A 295 11.40 9.89 3.45
CA PHE A 295 12.39 10.96 3.25
C PHE A 295 12.07 12.15 4.14
N GLY A 296 11.01 12.88 3.82
CA GLY A 296 10.56 14.03 4.58
C GLY A 296 10.05 13.63 5.95
N HIS A 297 10.37 14.43 6.97
CA HIS A 297 9.90 14.24 8.34
C HIS A 297 10.16 12.82 8.90
N THR A 298 11.38 12.35 8.73
CA THR A 298 11.94 11.14 9.36
C THR A 298 13.21 11.52 10.12
N TRP A 299 13.69 10.67 11.05
CA TRP A 299 14.90 10.98 11.83
C TRP A 299 16.20 11.00 11.02
N VAL A 300 16.20 10.43 9.81
CA VAL A 300 17.36 10.46 8.90
C VAL A 300 17.44 11.72 8.04
N HIS A 301 16.39 12.56 8.03
CA HIS A 301 16.37 13.76 7.20
C HIS A 301 17.49 14.75 7.58
N GLN A 302 18.01 15.51 6.62
CA GLN A 302 19.12 16.46 6.83
C GLN A 302 18.77 17.64 7.74
N THR A 303 17.51 18.09 7.78
CA THR A 303 17.09 19.26 8.57
C THR A 303 16.45 18.85 9.89
N GLU A 304 16.83 19.53 10.99
CA GLU A 304 16.27 19.29 12.32
C GLU A 304 14.77 19.59 12.39
N ALA A 305 14.32 20.66 11.72
CA ALA A 305 12.92 21.06 11.70
C ALA A 305 11.97 19.97 11.18
N GLU A 306 12.44 19.14 10.23
CA GLU A 306 11.66 17.99 9.75
C GLU A 306 11.78 16.79 10.68
N ARG A 307 12.98 16.47 11.17
CA ARG A 307 13.20 15.36 12.12
C ARG A 307 12.36 15.52 13.39
N ALA A 308 12.25 16.75 13.91
CA ALA A 308 11.47 17.08 15.11
C ALA A 308 9.96 16.83 14.94
N LYS A 309 9.47 16.71 13.70
CA LYS A 309 8.07 16.46 13.36
C LYS A 309 7.83 15.06 12.83
N ALA A 310 8.72 14.10 13.10
CA ALA A 310 8.62 12.77 12.54
C ALA A 310 7.33 12.04 12.96
N ILE A 311 6.61 11.48 11.98
CA ILE A 311 5.40 10.68 12.22
C ILE A 311 5.24 9.47 11.27
N TYR A 312 6.10 9.36 10.25
CA TYR A 312 6.23 8.22 9.32
C TYR A 312 4.97 7.81 8.52
N THR A 313 3.83 8.48 8.70
CA THR A 313 2.51 8.08 8.17
C THR A 313 1.84 9.11 7.26
N ARG A 314 2.49 10.25 6.96
CA ARG A 314 1.88 11.38 6.23
C ARG A 314 1.40 11.01 4.81
N ASP A 315 2.27 10.43 3.99
CA ASP A 315 1.89 10.00 2.64
C ASP A 315 0.76 8.97 2.68
N ARG A 316 0.86 8.00 3.60
CA ARG A 316 -0.19 6.99 3.81
C ARG A 316 -1.50 7.62 4.29
N TRP A 317 -1.46 8.66 5.13
CA TRP A 317 -2.66 9.36 5.59
C TRP A 317 -3.42 10.00 4.43
N ALA A 318 -2.74 10.64 3.48
CA ALA A 318 -3.41 11.21 2.31
C ALA A 318 -4.05 10.13 1.43
N LYS A 319 -3.31 9.05 1.14
CA LYS A 319 -3.81 7.94 0.32
C LYS A 319 -4.99 7.21 0.99
N GLU A 320 -4.90 6.95 2.29
CA GLU A 320 -5.97 6.30 3.06
C GLU A 320 -7.19 7.19 3.20
N THR A 321 -7.00 8.51 3.39
CA THR A 321 -8.09 9.49 3.36
C THR A 321 -8.78 9.46 2.00
N GLN A 322 -8.03 9.43 0.90
CA GLN A 322 -8.59 9.34 -0.45
C GLN A 322 -9.40 8.05 -0.67
N LEU A 323 -8.94 6.90 -0.16
CA LEU A 323 -9.71 5.65 -0.16
C LEU A 323 -11.02 5.79 0.63
N LYS A 324 -10.98 6.39 1.82
CA LYS A 324 -12.17 6.62 2.66
C LYS A 324 -13.16 7.61 2.06
N MET A 325 -12.68 8.52 1.21
CA MET A 325 -13.53 9.41 0.41
C MET A 325 -14.24 8.68 -0.76
N GLY A 326 -13.94 7.39 -0.96
CA GLY A 326 -14.57 6.53 -1.97
C GLY A 326 -13.84 6.47 -3.30
N HIS A 327 -12.60 6.97 -3.36
CA HIS A 327 -11.79 6.98 -4.58
C HIS A 327 -10.77 5.85 -4.58
N VAL A 328 -10.29 5.48 -5.77
CA VAL A 328 -9.08 4.66 -5.89
C VAL A 328 -7.87 5.45 -5.39
N SER A 329 -6.92 4.79 -4.72
CA SER A 329 -5.63 5.37 -4.32
C SER A 329 -4.62 4.25 -4.04
N GLY A 330 -3.34 4.60 -3.96
CA GLY A 330 -2.28 3.63 -3.69
C GLY A 330 -2.37 3.06 -2.28
N ARG A 331 -2.38 1.73 -2.16
CA ARG A 331 -2.37 1.01 -0.88
C ARG A 331 -0.94 0.75 -0.40
N GLY A 332 -0.79 0.41 0.87
CA GLY A 332 0.50 0.14 1.48
C GLY A 332 0.40 -0.32 2.93
N GLY A 333 1.49 -0.87 3.45
CA GLY A 333 1.61 -1.31 4.83
C GLY A 333 2.95 -0.88 5.42
N TYR A 334 3.39 -1.54 6.50
CA TYR A 334 4.72 -1.33 7.05
C TYR A 334 5.38 -2.67 7.30
N ALA A 335 6.70 -2.69 7.17
CA ALA A 335 7.51 -3.88 7.41
C ALA A 335 8.88 -3.51 7.97
N HIS A 336 9.46 -4.43 8.73
CA HIS A 336 10.87 -4.40 9.05
C HIS A 336 11.66 -4.89 7.84
N LEU A 337 12.60 -4.08 7.35
CA LEU A 337 13.47 -4.48 6.25
C LEU A 337 14.77 -5.10 6.79
N PHE A 338 15.13 -6.24 6.23
CA PHE A 338 16.44 -6.86 6.38
C PHE A 338 17.11 -6.97 5.01
N ILE A 339 18.41 -6.69 4.94
CA ILE A 339 19.23 -6.84 3.73
C ILE A 339 20.40 -7.76 4.08
N ASN A 340 20.45 -8.94 3.46
CA ASN A 340 21.44 -9.98 3.75
C ASN A 340 21.55 -10.28 5.26
N GLY A 341 20.42 -10.29 5.96
CA GLY A 341 20.35 -10.54 7.40
C GLY A 341 20.65 -9.34 8.30
N LEU A 342 21.10 -8.20 7.76
CA LEU A 342 21.26 -6.96 8.53
C LEU A 342 19.94 -6.20 8.60
N TYR A 343 19.54 -5.78 9.80
CA TYR A 343 18.38 -4.93 10.00
C TYR A 343 18.62 -3.52 9.44
N TRP A 344 17.71 -3.09 8.58
CA TRP A 344 17.81 -1.83 7.85
C TRP A 344 16.78 -0.78 8.30
N GLY A 345 15.82 -1.15 9.16
CA GLY A 345 14.83 -0.22 9.70
C GLY A 345 13.39 -0.48 9.22
N LEU A 346 12.51 0.44 9.59
CA LEU A 346 11.10 0.46 9.20
C LEU A 346 10.95 0.97 7.77
N TYR A 347 10.23 0.23 6.93
CA TYR A 347 9.90 0.60 5.56
C TYR A 347 8.40 0.56 5.33
N ASN A 348 7.93 1.35 4.36
CA ASN A 348 6.55 1.35 3.88
C ASN A 348 6.48 0.66 2.49
N PRO A 349 6.14 -0.65 2.42
CA PRO A 349 5.69 -1.27 1.19
C PRO A 349 4.46 -0.53 0.66
N THR A 350 4.54 0.04 -0.55
CA THR A 350 3.44 0.78 -1.18
C THR A 350 3.31 0.42 -2.65
N GLU A 351 2.07 0.43 -3.13
CA GLU A 351 1.76 0.24 -4.54
C GLU A 351 2.40 1.31 -5.40
N ARG A 352 2.84 0.89 -6.59
CA ARG A 352 3.19 1.77 -7.68
C ARG A 352 1.93 2.07 -8.49
N VAL A 353 1.68 3.35 -8.75
CA VAL A 353 0.60 3.76 -9.66
C VAL A 353 1.18 3.84 -11.07
N ASP A 354 0.85 2.85 -11.88
CA ASP A 354 1.21 2.68 -13.30
C ASP A 354 0.03 2.04 -14.08
N ASP A 355 0.28 1.56 -15.29
CA ASP A 355 -0.74 0.92 -16.14
C ASP A 355 -1.28 -0.41 -15.58
N ASP A 356 -0.47 -1.17 -14.82
CA ASP A 356 -0.87 -2.39 -14.11
C ASP A 356 -1.81 -2.05 -12.96
N PHE A 357 -1.51 -1.00 -12.18
CA PHE A 357 -2.42 -0.48 -11.15
C PHE A 357 -3.76 -0.08 -11.76
N CYS A 358 -3.74 0.70 -12.84
CA CYS A 358 -4.98 1.14 -13.48
C CYS A 358 -5.80 -0.05 -13.99
N LYS A 359 -5.16 -1.02 -14.65
CA LYS A 359 -5.81 -2.26 -15.08
C LYS A 359 -6.39 -3.04 -13.89
N ALA A 360 -5.65 -3.18 -12.80
CA ALA A 360 -6.05 -3.99 -11.65
C ALA A 360 -7.29 -3.43 -10.93
N TYR A 361 -7.39 -2.10 -10.80
CA TYR A 361 -8.46 -1.47 -10.03
C TYR A 361 -9.61 -0.89 -10.88
N LEU A 362 -9.33 -0.52 -12.13
CA LEU A 362 -10.28 0.17 -13.00
C LEU A 362 -10.57 -0.58 -14.31
N GLY A 363 -9.89 -1.71 -14.57
CA GLY A 363 -10.11 -2.55 -15.75
C GLY A 363 -9.43 -2.03 -17.03
N GLY A 364 -9.90 -2.53 -18.18
CA GLY A 364 -9.31 -2.22 -19.49
C GLY A 364 -7.95 -2.89 -19.74
N LYS A 365 -7.28 -2.49 -20.83
CA LYS A 365 -5.92 -2.94 -21.16
C LYS A 365 -4.89 -1.89 -20.73
N LYS A 366 -3.70 -2.34 -20.36
CA LYS A 366 -2.54 -1.51 -20.05
C LYS A 366 -2.30 -0.36 -21.05
N SER A 367 -2.27 -0.71 -22.35
CA SER A 367 -2.05 0.22 -23.45
C SER A 367 -3.13 1.31 -23.61
N GLU A 368 -4.26 1.19 -22.91
CA GLU A 368 -5.37 2.13 -22.94
C GLU A 368 -5.25 3.22 -21.87
N TRP A 369 -4.25 3.16 -20.99
CA TRP A 369 -4.12 4.09 -19.86
C TRP A 369 -3.10 5.19 -20.11
N ASP A 370 -3.51 6.44 -19.90
CA ASP A 370 -2.62 7.58 -19.69
C ASP A 370 -2.30 7.68 -18.20
N VAL A 371 -1.01 7.71 -17.86
CA VAL A 371 -0.53 7.94 -16.49
C VAL A 371 0.41 9.13 -16.51
N ILE A 372 -0.09 10.25 -16.00
CA ILE A 372 0.57 11.55 -16.03
C ILE A 372 1.15 11.86 -14.66
N LYS A 373 2.42 12.23 -14.65
CA LYS A 373 3.20 12.63 -13.47
C LYS A 373 3.94 13.91 -13.78
N VAL A 374 4.70 14.41 -12.81
CA VAL A 374 5.65 15.50 -13.06
C VAL A 374 6.94 14.92 -13.62
N GLY A 375 7.34 15.37 -14.80
CA GLY A 375 8.63 15.11 -15.42
C GLY A 375 9.73 15.98 -14.83
N GLU A 376 10.91 15.38 -14.60
CA GLU A 376 12.08 16.03 -14.01
C GLU A 376 13.23 16.13 -15.03
N PRO A 377 14.02 17.22 -15.07
CA PRO A 377 14.04 18.34 -14.11
C PRO A 377 13.12 19.52 -14.45
N GLN A 378 12.36 19.48 -15.55
CA GLN A 378 11.56 20.62 -16.02
C GLN A 378 10.32 20.90 -15.18
N GLN A 379 9.91 19.96 -14.32
CA GLN A 379 8.74 20.07 -13.44
C GLN A 379 7.44 20.36 -14.20
N VAL A 380 7.28 19.73 -15.36
CA VAL A 380 6.09 19.83 -16.23
C VAL A 380 5.36 18.49 -16.28
N PRO A 381 4.05 18.47 -16.59
CA PRO A 381 3.34 17.22 -16.83
C PRO A 381 4.03 16.35 -17.89
N GLU A 382 4.23 15.07 -17.57
CA GLU A 382 4.82 14.05 -18.44
C GLU A 382 3.94 12.79 -18.40
N ALA A 383 3.65 12.23 -19.58
CA ALA A 383 2.99 10.93 -19.68
C ALA A 383 4.04 9.83 -19.48
N THR A 384 4.11 9.28 -18.28
CA THR A 384 4.95 8.09 -18.00
C THR A 384 4.39 6.84 -18.68
N GLU A 385 3.09 6.82 -18.94
CA GLU A 385 2.41 5.86 -19.80
C GLU A 385 1.46 6.66 -20.70
N GLY A 386 1.39 6.33 -21.99
CA GLY A 386 0.41 6.94 -22.90
C GLY A 386 0.79 8.28 -23.51
N THR A 387 -0.19 9.19 -23.62
CA THR A 387 -0.01 10.51 -24.25
C THR A 387 -0.55 11.64 -23.37
N LEU A 388 -0.17 12.89 -23.69
CA LEU A 388 -0.67 14.09 -23.03
C LEU A 388 -1.87 14.73 -23.76
N GLU A 389 -2.45 14.08 -24.76
CA GLU A 389 -3.47 14.70 -25.63
C GLU A 389 -4.70 15.18 -24.85
N ALA A 390 -5.32 14.27 -24.06
CA ALA A 390 -6.47 14.62 -23.25
C ALA A 390 -6.14 15.61 -22.12
N TRP A 391 -4.92 15.55 -21.59
CA TRP A 391 -4.44 16.49 -20.58
C TRP A 391 -4.33 17.90 -21.14
N ASN A 392 -3.68 18.04 -22.30
CA ASN A 392 -3.58 19.31 -23.00
C ASN A 392 -4.96 19.85 -23.38
N ALA A 393 -5.90 18.97 -23.77
CA ALA A 393 -7.27 19.36 -24.01
C ALA A 393 -7.95 19.91 -22.73
N LEU A 394 -7.83 19.21 -21.59
CA LEU A 394 -8.38 19.67 -20.30
C LEU A 394 -7.80 21.03 -19.91
N ILE A 395 -6.49 21.17 -19.96
CA ILE A 395 -5.79 22.39 -19.57
C ILE A 395 -6.11 23.55 -20.53
N SER A 396 -6.29 23.30 -21.83
CA SER A 396 -6.68 24.35 -22.80
C SER A 396 -8.05 24.96 -22.50
N LEU A 397 -8.94 24.20 -21.87
CA LEU A 397 -10.27 24.67 -21.47
C LEU A 397 -10.26 25.46 -20.16
N ALA A 398 -9.19 25.34 -19.35
CA ALA A 398 -9.13 25.89 -17.99
C ALA A 398 -9.42 27.39 -17.95
N ASP A 399 -8.82 28.19 -18.83
CA ASP A 399 -8.97 29.65 -18.83
C ASP A 399 -10.42 30.12 -19.08
N SER A 400 -11.23 29.25 -19.68
CA SER A 400 -12.66 29.49 -19.94
C SER A 400 -13.60 28.70 -19.02
N ALA A 401 -13.08 28.00 -18.01
CA ALA A 401 -13.86 27.11 -17.14
C ALA A 401 -14.97 27.83 -16.35
N ALA A 402 -14.85 29.15 -16.13
CA ALA A 402 -15.90 29.96 -15.52
C ALA A 402 -17.22 29.95 -16.31
N LYS A 403 -17.20 29.61 -17.60
CA LYS A 403 -18.40 29.51 -18.44
C LYS A 403 -19.10 28.16 -18.19
N PRO A 404 -20.40 28.12 -17.86
CA PRO A 404 -21.12 26.87 -17.59
C PRO A 404 -21.03 25.83 -18.71
N ALA A 405 -21.06 26.27 -19.98
CA ALA A 405 -20.93 25.37 -21.13
C ALA A 405 -19.54 24.71 -21.21
N VAL A 406 -18.48 25.42 -20.84
CA VAL A 406 -17.10 24.90 -20.85
C VAL A 406 -16.90 23.93 -19.69
N TYR A 407 -17.41 24.26 -18.51
CA TYR A 407 -17.41 23.35 -17.37
C TYR A 407 -18.13 22.03 -17.71
N ARG A 408 -19.36 22.09 -18.27
CA ARG A 408 -20.06 20.88 -18.74
C ARG A 408 -19.30 20.10 -19.82
N ARG A 409 -18.61 20.80 -20.74
CA ARG A 409 -17.73 20.17 -21.74
C ARG A 409 -16.57 19.40 -21.08
N MET A 410 -15.96 19.92 -20.03
CA MET A 410 -14.92 19.21 -19.29
C MET A 410 -15.45 17.93 -18.63
N LEU A 411 -16.69 17.96 -18.12
CA LEU A 411 -17.33 16.81 -17.48
C LEU A 411 -17.91 15.79 -18.47
N GLY A 412 -18.03 16.15 -19.76
CA GLY A 412 -18.70 15.31 -20.76
C GLY A 412 -20.19 15.13 -20.46
N VAL A 413 -20.88 16.20 -20.03
CA VAL A 413 -22.32 16.17 -19.71
C VAL A 413 -23.11 17.17 -20.53
N ARG A 414 -24.39 16.85 -20.76
CA ARG A 414 -25.36 17.73 -21.41
C ARG A 414 -25.85 18.81 -20.45
N GLN A 415 -26.65 19.74 -20.95
CA GLN A 415 -27.22 20.84 -20.16
C GLN A 415 -28.06 20.37 -18.96
N ASP A 416 -28.71 19.22 -19.06
CA ASP A 416 -29.49 18.59 -18.00
C ASP A 416 -28.64 17.77 -17.00
N GLY A 417 -27.31 17.74 -17.18
CA GLY A 417 -26.38 16.97 -16.33
C GLY A 417 -26.26 15.50 -16.72
N SER A 418 -27.01 15.00 -17.71
CA SER A 418 -26.87 13.63 -18.21
C SER A 418 -25.55 13.44 -18.97
N PRO A 419 -24.95 12.23 -18.96
CA PRO A 419 -23.75 11.95 -19.74
C PRO A 419 -23.96 12.23 -21.24
N ASP A 420 -23.01 12.94 -21.86
CA ASP A 420 -22.98 13.20 -23.29
C ASP A 420 -22.09 12.18 -24.01
N THR A 421 -22.71 11.21 -24.69
CA THR A 421 -21.99 10.15 -25.41
C THR A 421 -21.25 10.64 -26.66
N THR A 422 -21.45 11.89 -27.08
CA THR A 422 -20.75 12.49 -28.23
C THR A 422 -19.53 13.30 -27.83
N VAL A 423 -19.39 13.56 -26.53
CA VAL A 423 -18.38 14.45 -25.97
C VAL A 423 -17.64 13.71 -24.87
N GLU A 424 -16.38 13.40 -25.14
CA GLU A 424 -15.49 12.74 -24.20
C GLU A 424 -15.31 13.54 -22.90
N ALA A 425 -15.56 12.91 -21.75
CA ALA A 425 -15.29 13.49 -20.44
C ALA A 425 -13.78 13.58 -20.17
N LEU A 426 -13.37 14.71 -19.60
CA LEU A 426 -11.97 15.03 -19.32
C LEU A 426 -11.67 15.10 -17.82
N LEU A 427 -12.66 15.29 -16.95
CA LEU A 427 -12.42 15.50 -15.52
C LEU A 427 -13.46 14.81 -14.64
N ASP A 428 -13.01 13.87 -13.79
CA ASP A 428 -13.81 13.41 -12.66
C ASP A 428 -13.78 14.49 -11.57
N VAL A 429 -14.79 15.36 -11.58
CA VAL A 429 -14.82 16.54 -10.71
C VAL A 429 -14.94 16.20 -9.23
N ASP A 430 -15.62 15.10 -8.88
CA ASP A 430 -15.77 14.69 -7.48
C ASP A 430 -14.44 14.22 -6.92
N ASN A 431 -13.73 13.39 -7.69
CA ASN A 431 -12.39 12.96 -7.34
C ASN A 431 -11.42 14.14 -7.27
N PHE A 432 -11.46 15.05 -8.25
CA PHE A 432 -10.60 16.22 -8.27
C PHE A 432 -10.82 17.12 -7.06
N ILE A 433 -12.07 17.45 -6.72
CA ILE A 433 -12.39 18.27 -5.54
C ILE A 433 -11.83 17.62 -4.28
N ASP A 434 -12.09 16.32 -4.07
CA ASP A 434 -11.65 15.61 -2.88
C ASP A 434 -10.12 15.54 -2.76
N TYR A 435 -9.43 15.30 -3.86
CA TYR A 435 -7.97 15.35 -3.95
C TYR A 435 -7.44 16.75 -3.58
N MET A 436 -8.09 17.82 -4.03
CA MET A 436 -7.73 19.19 -3.67
C MET A 436 -7.99 19.45 -2.18
N LEU A 437 -9.12 18.98 -1.64
CA LEU A 437 -9.46 19.11 -0.21
C LEU A 437 -8.43 18.41 0.68
N ILE A 438 -7.93 17.23 0.32
CA ILE A 438 -6.88 16.54 1.09
C ILE A 438 -5.61 17.37 1.16
N ASN A 439 -5.14 17.90 0.02
CA ASN A 439 -3.91 18.70 -0.04
C ASN A 439 -4.05 20.04 0.69
N TYR A 440 -5.20 20.69 0.58
CA TYR A 440 -5.50 21.95 1.27
C TYR A 440 -5.71 21.75 2.78
N TYR A 441 -6.45 20.71 3.18
CA TYR A 441 -6.60 20.33 4.59
C TYR A 441 -5.23 20.02 5.19
N GLY A 442 -4.43 19.19 4.54
CA GLY A 442 -3.09 18.85 5.03
C GLY A 442 -2.09 20.01 4.99
N SER A 443 -2.39 21.11 4.29
CA SER A 443 -1.45 22.18 3.95
C SER A 443 -0.18 21.64 3.27
N ASN A 444 -0.34 20.86 2.20
CA ASN A 444 0.77 20.25 1.47
C ASN A 444 1.65 21.33 0.79
N THR A 445 2.82 21.61 1.36
CA THR A 445 3.67 22.71 0.89
C THR A 445 4.58 22.33 -0.27
N ASP A 446 4.88 21.05 -0.48
CA ASP A 446 5.78 20.55 -1.54
C ASP A 446 5.02 20.01 -2.75
N TRP A 447 3.88 20.65 -3.04
CA TRP A 447 2.91 20.31 -4.08
C TRP A 447 2.39 21.61 -4.69
N ASP A 448 2.06 21.74 -5.97
CA ASP A 448 1.87 20.74 -7.03
C ASP A 448 2.91 20.85 -8.16
N ASN A 449 4.04 21.53 -7.92
CA ASN A 449 5.19 21.45 -8.82
C ASN A 449 5.79 20.02 -8.88
N HIS A 450 5.44 19.17 -7.91
CA HIS A 450 5.74 17.74 -7.80
C HIS A 450 4.53 17.01 -7.17
N ASN A 451 4.69 15.71 -6.90
CA ASN A 451 3.90 14.98 -5.90
C ASN A 451 2.40 14.86 -6.22
N TRP A 452 2.08 14.58 -7.50
CA TRP A 452 0.74 14.22 -7.95
C TRP A 452 0.79 13.24 -9.12
N ILE A 453 -0.30 12.48 -9.29
CA ILE A 453 -0.51 11.58 -10.42
C ILE A 453 -1.92 11.80 -10.95
N ALA A 454 -2.08 11.86 -12.28
CA ALA A 454 -3.39 11.84 -12.94
C ALA A 454 -3.47 10.63 -13.87
N ILE A 455 -4.54 9.85 -13.75
CA ILE A 455 -4.77 8.65 -14.56
C ILE A 455 -6.07 8.77 -15.35
N ARG A 456 -6.09 8.19 -16.55
CA ARG A 456 -7.27 8.18 -17.42
C ARG A 456 -7.20 7.05 -18.44
N ASN A 457 -8.33 6.39 -18.70
CA ASN A 457 -8.41 5.43 -19.81
C ASN A 457 -8.77 6.18 -21.11
N ARG A 458 -7.95 6.09 -22.16
CA ARG A 458 -8.15 6.81 -23.42
C ARG A 458 -9.16 6.18 -24.37
N VAL A 459 -9.57 4.94 -24.12
CA VAL A 459 -10.58 4.24 -24.91
C VAL A 459 -11.97 4.36 -24.26
N ASN A 460 -12.03 4.15 -22.95
CA ASN A 460 -13.25 4.25 -22.15
C ASN A 460 -13.03 5.28 -21.02
N PRO A 461 -13.12 6.58 -21.32
CA PRO A 461 -12.71 7.65 -20.41
C PRO A 461 -13.54 7.77 -19.14
N GLY A 462 -14.72 7.15 -19.09
CA GLY A 462 -15.61 7.23 -17.93
C GLY A 462 -15.93 8.70 -17.62
N LYS A 463 -15.52 9.17 -16.44
CA LYS A 463 -15.67 10.57 -16.01
C LYS A 463 -14.48 11.46 -16.39
N GLY A 464 -13.39 10.91 -16.94
CA GLY A 464 -12.17 11.63 -17.30
C GLY A 464 -11.01 11.37 -16.33
N PHE A 465 -10.14 12.36 -16.13
CA PHE A 465 -8.97 12.23 -15.26
C PHE A 465 -9.35 12.04 -13.80
N ILE A 466 -8.69 11.06 -13.17
CA ILE A 466 -8.68 10.79 -11.73
C ILE A 466 -7.32 11.24 -11.19
N PHE A 467 -7.31 12.11 -10.19
CA PHE A 467 -6.13 12.64 -9.51
C PHE A 467 -5.87 11.86 -8.23
N LEU A 468 -4.61 11.51 -7.99
CA LEU A 468 -4.18 10.65 -6.88
C LEU A 468 -3.12 11.35 -6.04
N CYS A 469 -3.28 11.28 -4.71
CA CYS A 469 -2.26 11.75 -3.78
C CYS A 469 -1.00 10.88 -3.91
N TRP A 470 0.14 11.53 -4.07
CA TRP A 470 1.44 10.88 -4.15
C TRP A 470 2.48 11.70 -3.39
N ASP A 471 3.43 11.01 -2.78
CA ASP A 471 4.56 11.60 -2.04
C ASP A 471 4.18 12.79 -1.14
N SER A 472 3.09 12.60 -0.39
CA SER A 472 2.48 13.67 0.40
C SER A 472 3.12 13.71 1.80
N GLU A 473 4.44 13.83 1.89
CA GLU A 473 5.18 13.87 3.16
C GLU A 473 5.19 15.27 3.81
N HIS A 474 4.86 16.33 3.04
CA HIS A 474 4.87 17.72 3.50
C HIS A 474 3.50 18.28 3.93
N LEU A 475 2.57 17.40 4.35
CA LEU A 475 1.27 17.74 4.98
C LEU A 475 1.27 17.48 6.50
N LEU A 476 0.23 17.93 7.21
CA LEU A 476 0.03 17.72 8.65
C LEU A 476 1.20 18.21 9.52
N LYS A 477 1.65 19.45 9.23
CA LYS A 477 2.82 20.05 9.90
C LYS A 477 2.45 21.16 10.88
N THR A 478 1.38 21.89 10.59
CA THR A 478 0.88 23.03 11.36
C THR A 478 -0.65 23.11 11.22
N VAL A 479 -1.31 23.56 12.28
CA VAL A 479 -2.79 23.66 12.33
C VAL A 479 -3.31 24.77 11.40
N ASP A 480 -2.55 25.85 11.28
CA ASP A 480 -2.85 27.09 10.59
C ASP A 480 -2.25 27.20 9.18
N GLY A 481 -1.53 26.16 8.72
CA GLY A 481 -0.98 26.11 7.37
C GLY A 481 -2.05 26.34 6.32
N ASN A 482 -1.76 27.16 5.31
CA ASN A 482 -2.67 27.51 4.24
C ASN A 482 -1.94 27.55 2.91
N VAL A 483 -2.49 26.85 1.91
CA VAL A 483 -1.96 26.78 0.54
C VAL A 483 -3.07 26.94 -0.51
N LEU A 484 -4.21 27.52 -0.13
CA LEU A 484 -5.39 27.72 -1.00
C LEU A 484 -5.12 28.67 -2.19
N ASP A 485 -4.08 29.50 -2.10
CA ASP A 485 -3.68 30.48 -3.10
C ASP A 485 -2.72 29.93 -4.16
N LYS A 486 -2.20 28.69 -3.99
CA LYS A 486 -1.33 28.04 -4.98
C LYS A 486 -2.01 27.99 -6.35
N ASN A 487 -1.25 28.30 -7.39
CA ASN A 487 -1.75 28.52 -8.74
C ASN A 487 -0.68 28.27 -9.83
N ASN A 488 -0.13 27.06 -9.89
CA ASN A 488 0.94 26.74 -10.84
C ASN A 488 0.35 26.35 -12.20
N LYS A 489 0.64 27.15 -13.24
CA LYS A 489 0.10 26.98 -14.60
C LYS A 489 0.29 25.54 -15.10
N ASP A 490 -0.75 25.02 -15.74
CA ASP A 490 -0.80 23.67 -16.32
C ASP A 490 -0.72 22.52 -15.29
N LYS A 491 -1.02 22.80 -14.02
CA LYS A 491 -1.01 21.82 -12.90
C LYS A 491 -2.36 21.81 -12.16
N PRO A 492 -2.61 20.83 -11.26
CA PRO A 492 -3.90 20.70 -10.57
C PRO A 492 -4.38 21.99 -9.87
N THR A 493 -3.48 22.73 -9.23
CA THR A 493 -3.83 23.98 -8.55
C THR A 493 -4.34 25.03 -9.52
N TYR A 494 -3.74 25.18 -10.70
CA TYR A 494 -4.25 26.10 -11.73
C TYR A 494 -5.65 25.74 -12.18
N LEU A 495 -5.89 24.45 -12.46
CA LEU A 495 -7.21 23.97 -12.84
C LEU A 495 -8.26 24.33 -11.77
N PHE A 496 -7.94 24.13 -10.48
CA PHE A 496 -8.81 24.53 -9.38
C PHE A 496 -9.04 26.05 -9.33
N GLN A 497 -7.99 26.86 -9.48
CA GLN A 497 -8.13 28.33 -9.48
C GLN A 497 -9.00 28.85 -10.62
N GLN A 498 -9.07 28.14 -11.76
CA GLN A 498 -9.98 28.48 -12.83
C GLN A 498 -11.40 27.96 -12.58
N LEU A 499 -11.53 26.71 -12.11
CA LEU A 499 -12.83 26.09 -11.86
C LEU A 499 -13.61 26.77 -10.73
N LYS A 500 -12.94 27.25 -9.68
CA LYS A 500 -13.60 27.97 -8.56
C LYS A 500 -14.33 29.26 -8.98
N LYS A 501 -14.13 29.73 -10.21
CA LYS A 501 -14.85 30.89 -10.78
C LYS A 501 -16.22 30.49 -11.36
N ASN A 502 -16.50 29.20 -11.48
CA ASN A 502 -17.76 28.67 -12.00
C ASN A 502 -18.75 28.41 -10.84
N PRO A 503 -19.97 28.95 -10.88
CA PRO A 503 -20.98 28.73 -9.83
C PRO A 503 -21.34 27.25 -9.60
N ASP A 504 -21.52 26.47 -10.66
CA ASP A 504 -21.88 25.04 -10.58
C ASP A 504 -20.75 24.23 -9.90
N PHE A 505 -19.49 24.61 -10.16
CA PHE A 505 -18.34 24.02 -9.47
C PHE A 505 -18.30 24.39 -7.99
N LEU A 506 -18.60 25.64 -7.63
CA LEU A 506 -18.63 26.08 -6.23
C LEU A 506 -19.75 25.40 -5.44
N GLU A 507 -20.91 25.17 -6.06
CA GLU A 507 -21.99 24.37 -5.48
C GLU A 507 -21.49 22.95 -5.22
N ARG A 508 -20.85 22.32 -6.21
CA ARG A 508 -20.33 20.97 -6.04
C ARG A 508 -19.22 20.89 -5.00
N LEU A 509 -18.33 21.88 -4.96
CA LEU A 509 -17.29 22.00 -3.93
C LEU A 509 -17.91 22.07 -2.53
N THR A 510 -18.99 22.85 -2.37
CA THR A 510 -19.73 22.98 -1.11
C THR A 510 -20.30 21.64 -0.66
N ASP A 511 -20.86 20.84 -1.58
CA ASP A 511 -21.35 19.49 -1.27
C ASP A 511 -20.22 18.57 -0.76
N ARG A 512 -19.06 18.59 -1.42
CA ARG A 512 -17.92 17.76 -1.02
C ARG A 512 -17.33 18.21 0.32
N ILE A 513 -17.27 19.51 0.60
CA ILE A 513 -16.87 20.05 1.91
C ILE A 513 -17.83 19.57 3.00
N ARG A 514 -19.14 19.65 2.77
CA ARG A 514 -20.16 19.15 3.72
C ARG A 514 -20.00 17.66 3.99
N LEU A 515 -19.78 16.89 2.93
CA LEU A 515 -19.60 15.45 3.02
C LEU A 515 -18.38 15.06 3.87
N HIS A 516 -17.26 15.76 3.70
CA HIS A 516 -16.00 15.31 4.28
C HIS A 516 -15.64 16.01 5.58
N CYS A 517 -16.01 17.27 5.78
CA CYS A 517 -15.59 18.04 6.96
C CYS A 517 -16.56 17.92 8.15
N PHE A 518 -17.72 17.27 7.98
CA PHE A 518 -18.77 17.22 9.00
C PHE A 518 -19.31 15.79 9.20
N ASN A 519 -20.07 15.57 10.28
CA ASN A 519 -20.80 14.33 10.56
C ASN A 519 -19.96 13.04 10.46
N GLY A 520 -18.71 13.08 10.92
CA GLY A 520 -17.80 11.94 10.84
C GLY A 520 -17.20 11.70 9.45
N GLY A 521 -17.32 12.67 8.52
CA GLY A 521 -16.67 12.63 7.21
C GLY A 521 -15.15 12.53 7.31
N ALA A 522 -14.49 12.19 6.21
CA ALA A 522 -13.06 11.83 6.19
C ALA A 522 -12.10 12.95 6.70
N LEU A 523 -12.52 14.21 6.62
CA LEU A 523 -11.80 15.41 7.09
C LEU A 523 -12.45 16.06 8.31
N SER A 524 -13.48 15.47 8.91
CA SER A 524 -13.96 15.85 10.24
C SER A 524 -12.87 15.60 11.29
N PRO A 525 -12.89 16.25 12.46
CA PRO A 525 -11.90 16.00 13.51
C PRO A 525 -11.77 14.51 13.84
N GLU A 526 -12.90 13.81 13.99
CA GLU A 526 -12.95 12.39 14.32
C GLU A 526 -12.48 11.51 13.15
N GLY A 527 -12.93 11.80 11.93
CA GLY A 527 -12.59 11.01 10.74
C GLY A 527 -11.11 11.12 10.35
N ALA A 528 -10.57 12.33 10.41
CA ALA A 528 -9.16 12.60 10.13
C ALA A 528 -8.24 11.95 11.18
N LEU A 529 -8.60 12.08 12.47
CA LEU A 529 -7.89 11.43 13.57
C LEU A 529 -7.97 9.90 13.49
N ALA A 530 -9.15 9.34 13.20
CA ALA A 530 -9.33 7.89 13.05
C ALA A 530 -8.45 7.32 11.92
N THR A 531 -8.31 8.05 10.82
CA THR A 531 -7.38 7.68 9.73
C THR A 531 -5.94 7.71 10.18
N PHE A 532 -5.53 8.76 10.91
CA PHE A 532 -4.19 8.83 11.47
C PHE A 532 -3.88 7.67 12.41
N LYS A 533 -4.76 7.40 13.38
CA LYS A 533 -4.58 6.30 14.35
C LYS A 533 -4.52 4.93 13.68
N SER A 534 -5.36 4.69 12.66
CA SER A 534 -5.32 3.43 11.90
C SER A 534 -3.97 3.16 11.21
N LEU A 535 -3.13 4.19 11.02
CA LEU A 535 -1.80 4.09 10.44
C LEU A 535 -0.68 4.18 11.48
N ALA A 536 -0.86 4.99 12.52
CA ALA A 536 0.14 5.21 13.56
C ALA A 536 0.15 4.09 14.62
N ASP A 537 -1.02 3.56 15.00
CA ASP A 537 -1.13 2.50 16.01
C ASP A 537 -0.34 1.24 15.63
N PRO A 538 -0.42 0.72 14.39
CA PRO A 538 0.31 -0.50 14.02
C PRO A 538 1.84 -0.36 14.00
N ILE A 539 2.38 0.86 13.87
CA ILE A 539 3.83 1.08 13.79
C ILE A 539 4.45 1.59 15.08
N ASP A 540 3.65 1.88 16.10
CA ASP A 540 4.09 2.60 17.30
C ASP A 540 5.32 1.96 17.96
N ASN A 541 5.27 0.65 18.20
CA ASN A 541 6.38 -0.08 18.79
C ASN A 541 7.53 -0.29 17.80
N ALA A 542 7.26 -0.44 16.50
CA ALA A 542 8.29 -0.62 15.46
C ALA A 542 9.29 0.53 15.43
N LEU A 543 8.89 1.71 15.91
CA LEU A 543 9.74 2.89 15.99
C LEU A 543 10.81 2.81 17.08
N TYR A 544 10.73 1.88 18.05
CA TYR A 544 11.87 1.58 18.93
C TYR A 544 13.06 1.07 18.12
N ALA A 545 12.82 0.12 17.21
CA ALA A 545 13.84 -0.44 16.34
C ALA A 545 14.32 0.58 15.29
N GLU A 546 13.43 1.41 14.74
CA GLU A 546 13.82 2.51 13.85
C GLU A 546 14.72 3.54 14.55
N ALA A 547 14.39 3.94 15.79
CA ALA A 547 15.21 4.86 16.58
C ALA A 547 16.57 4.27 16.90
N ALA A 548 16.61 2.99 17.33
CA ALA A 548 17.88 2.32 17.57
C ALA A 548 18.73 2.18 16.32
N ARG A 549 18.12 2.06 15.13
CA ARG A 549 18.88 1.89 13.90
C ARG A 549 19.34 3.21 13.27
N TRP A 550 18.57 4.29 13.41
CA TRP A 550 18.74 5.51 12.61
C TRP A 550 18.60 6.81 13.39
N GLY A 551 18.24 6.74 14.67
CA GLY A 551 17.95 7.92 15.50
C GLY A 551 19.18 8.78 15.81
N ASP A 552 20.36 8.21 15.67
CA ASP A 552 21.67 8.76 16.03
C ASP A 552 22.52 9.17 14.79
N TYR A 553 22.19 8.67 13.59
CA TYR A 553 22.96 8.91 12.36
C TYR A 553 23.39 10.38 12.15
N ARG A 554 22.49 11.34 12.41
CA ARG A 554 22.78 12.78 12.25
C ARG A 554 23.63 13.37 13.39
N ARG A 555 23.68 12.72 14.54
CA ARG A 555 24.49 13.10 15.70
C ARG A 555 25.92 12.57 15.57
N ASP A 556 26.07 11.30 15.16
CA ASP A 556 27.34 10.57 15.33
C ASP A 556 28.06 10.23 14.02
N VAL A 557 27.32 10.05 12.93
CA VAL A 557 27.89 9.54 11.67
C VAL A 557 28.11 10.66 10.65
N HIS A 558 27.12 11.50 10.43
CA HIS A 558 27.16 12.48 9.35
C HIS A 558 28.01 13.73 9.69
N PRO A 559 28.90 14.21 8.79
CA PRO A 559 29.83 15.30 9.08
C PRO A 559 29.16 16.70 8.97
N TYR A 560 28.42 17.13 9.99
CA TYR A 560 27.96 18.53 10.12
C TYR A 560 28.62 19.26 11.30
N THR A 561 28.62 20.61 11.22
CA THR A 561 29.15 21.51 12.25
C THR A 561 28.27 21.62 13.50
N THR A 562 26.99 21.24 13.41
CA THR A 562 26.08 21.11 14.56
C THR A 562 25.65 19.66 14.69
N LYS A 563 25.93 19.06 15.85
CA LYS A 563 25.52 17.67 16.12
C LYS A 563 23.99 17.60 16.21
N GLY A 564 23.40 16.60 15.57
CA GLY A 564 21.98 16.27 15.75
C GLY A 564 21.66 15.77 17.16
N LEU A 565 20.39 15.38 17.37
CA LEU A 565 19.93 14.70 18.58
C LEU A 565 20.00 13.17 18.37
N LEU A 566 20.05 12.42 19.48
CA LEU A 566 19.65 11.02 19.50
C LEU A 566 18.12 10.97 19.56
N TYR A 567 17.48 10.71 18.43
CA TYR A 567 16.04 10.57 18.38
C TYR A 567 15.59 9.24 18.99
N ARG A 568 14.51 9.32 19.77
CA ARG A 568 13.94 8.21 20.55
C ARG A 568 12.43 8.20 20.38
N LYS A 569 11.84 7.01 20.32
CA LYS A 569 10.39 6.82 20.18
C LYS A 569 9.65 7.49 21.33
N GLU A 570 9.97 7.11 22.56
CA GLU A 570 9.31 7.52 23.81
C GLU A 570 9.52 8.99 24.22
N VAL A 571 10.38 9.70 23.50
CA VAL A 571 10.64 11.13 23.74
C VAL A 571 10.13 11.96 22.57
N HIS A 572 10.61 11.67 21.36
CA HIS A 572 10.43 12.57 20.22
C HIS A 572 9.20 12.19 19.40
N TYR A 573 9.02 10.90 19.09
CA TYR A 573 7.84 10.46 18.36
C TYR A 573 6.58 10.60 19.22
N ASP A 574 6.62 10.13 20.47
CA ASP A 574 5.46 10.17 21.38
C ASP A 574 5.01 11.62 21.66
N ALA A 575 5.93 12.56 21.82
CA ALA A 575 5.58 13.97 21.97
C ALA A 575 4.88 14.53 20.72
N ASN A 576 5.42 14.24 19.53
CA ASN A 576 4.83 14.70 18.27
C ASN A 576 3.49 14.00 17.99
N ARG A 577 3.37 12.71 18.29
CA ARG A 577 2.11 11.95 18.20
C ARG A 577 1.06 12.51 19.17
N ALA A 578 1.42 12.79 20.42
CA ALA A 578 0.52 13.42 21.38
C ALA A 578 0.05 14.80 20.90
N TRP A 579 0.92 15.59 20.26
CA TRP A 579 0.52 16.84 19.62
C TRP A 579 -0.43 16.62 18.44
N MET A 580 -0.20 15.60 17.61
CA MET A 580 -1.11 15.25 16.50
C MET A 580 -2.52 14.91 17.03
N GLU A 581 -2.60 14.05 18.05
CA GLU A 581 -3.88 13.58 18.61
C GLU A 581 -4.57 14.66 19.47
N GLY A 582 -3.82 15.41 20.27
CA GLY A 582 -4.38 16.38 21.24
C GLY A 582 -4.49 17.81 20.74
N SER A 583 -3.83 18.17 19.64
CA SER A 583 -3.82 19.55 19.12
C SER A 583 -4.08 19.65 17.62
N TYR A 584 -3.44 18.82 16.79
CA TYR A 584 -3.57 18.94 15.34
C TYR A 584 -4.99 18.60 14.87
N PHE A 585 -5.38 17.32 14.95
CA PHE A 585 -6.66 16.87 14.39
C PHE A 585 -7.89 17.47 15.07
N PRO A 586 -7.92 17.67 16.40
CA PRO A 586 -9.05 18.33 17.06
C PRO A 586 -9.34 19.76 16.57
N LYS A 587 -8.31 20.48 16.09
CA LYS A 587 -8.42 21.90 15.70
C LYS A 587 -8.40 22.11 14.19
N ARG A 588 -7.74 21.22 13.44
CA ARG A 588 -7.42 21.48 12.02
C ARG A 588 -8.65 21.70 11.15
N THR A 589 -9.72 20.92 11.34
CA THR A 589 -10.93 21.04 10.52
C THR A 589 -11.60 22.40 10.67
N ALA A 590 -11.71 22.92 11.89
CA ALA A 590 -12.29 24.25 12.12
C ALA A 590 -11.47 25.34 11.41
N VAL A 591 -10.14 25.32 11.59
CA VAL A 591 -9.25 26.27 10.93
C VAL A 591 -9.32 26.15 9.41
N PHE A 592 -9.43 24.93 8.88
CA PHE A 592 -9.58 24.73 7.43
C PHE A 592 -10.90 25.31 6.90
N LEU A 593 -12.02 25.12 7.61
CA LEU A 593 -13.30 25.69 7.23
C LEU A 593 -13.28 27.23 7.26
N GLU A 594 -12.64 27.83 8.26
CA GLU A 594 -12.41 29.28 8.34
C GLU A 594 -11.57 29.79 7.16
N GLN A 595 -10.52 29.05 6.77
CA GLN A 595 -9.70 29.37 5.59
C GLN A 595 -10.52 29.31 4.29
N LEU A 596 -11.37 28.31 4.12
CA LEU A 596 -12.27 28.20 2.97
C LEU A 596 -13.29 29.33 2.93
N GLN A 597 -13.86 29.69 4.07
CA GLN A 597 -14.79 30.82 4.19
C GLN A 597 -14.10 32.15 3.85
N GLY A 598 -12.91 32.40 4.42
CA GLY A 598 -12.13 33.59 4.12
C GLY A 598 -11.72 33.71 2.65
N ALA A 599 -11.58 32.57 1.96
CA ALA A 599 -11.32 32.51 0.52
C ALA A 599 -12.59 32.60 -0.35
N GLY A 600 -13.78 32.72 0.25
CA GLY A 600 -15.06 32.75 -0.47
C GLY A 600 -15.45 31.42 -1.12
N LEU A 601 -14.92 30.30 -0.64
CA LEU A 601 -15.14 28.96 -1.19
C LEU A 601 -16.23 28.16 -0.44
N PHE A 602 -16.66 28.66 0.71
CA PHE A 602 -17.62 27.98 1.56
C PHE A 602 -18.35 28.97 2.48
N ASP A 603 -19.67 28.83 2.61
CA ASP A 603 -20.45 29.57 3.59
C ASP A 603 -20.70 28.67 4.82
N LEU A 604 -19.89 28.89 5.86
CA LEU A 604 -19.94 28.11 7.10
C LEU A 604 -21.26 28.33 7.86
N ALA A 605 -21.81 29.55 7.87
CA ALA A 605 -23.03 29.84 8.60
C ALA A 605 -24.23 29.09 8.01
N ASN A 606 -24.37 29.14 6.68
CA ASN A 606 -25.41 28.40 5.96
C ASN A 606 -25.24 26.88 6.12
N ALA A 607 -24.01 26.38 6.08
CA ALA A 607 -23.75 24.95 6.27
C ALA A 607 -24.13 24.44 7.68
N LEU A 608 -23.92 25.24 8.72
CA LEU A 608 -24.32 24.89 10.10
C LEU A 608 -25.84 24.99 10.29
N GLU A 609 -26.51 25.98 9.69
CA GLU A 609 -27.97 26.11 9.73
C GLU A 609 -28.69 24.90 9.11
N ILE A 610 -28.18 24.39 7.99
CA ILE A 610 -28.73 23.18 7.35
C ILE A 610 -28.49 21.91 8.20
N GLN A 611 -27.43 21.86 9.01
CA GLN A 611 -27.17 20.73 9.92
C GLN A 611 -28.15 20.63 11.10
N HIS A 612 -28.75 21.75 11.50
CA HIS A 612 -29.81 21.75 12.50
C HIS A 612 -31.15 21.24 11.95
N VAL A 613 -31.27 21.05 10.62
CA VAL A 613 -32.37 20.32 10.01
C VAL A 613 -32.10 18.83 10.14
N ILE A 614 -32.41 18.28 11.32
CA ILE A 614 -32.43 16.83 11.55
C ILE A 614 -33.19 16.19 10.38
N PRO A 615 -32.58 15.26 9.63
CA PRO A 615 -33.31 14.54 8.61
C PRO A 615 -34.42 13.74 9.26
N SER A 616 -35.65 14.18 9.03
CA SER A 616 -36.84 13.40 9.33
C SER A 616 -37.07 12.45 8.16
N MET A 617 -37.21 11.17 8.47
CA MET A 617 -37.36 10.12 7.48
C MET A 617 -38.68 9.40 7.71
N ASP A 618 -39.78 9.91 7.16
CA ASP A 618 -41.08 9.25 7.31
C ASP A 618 -41.13 7.94 6.51
N VAL A 619 -40.91 6.80 7.17
CA VAL A 619 -40.98 5.49 6.53
C VAL A 619 -42.41 4.98 6.51
N ALA A 620 -43.01 4.92 5.32
CA ALA A 620 -44.26 4.22 5.08
C ALA A 620 -44.00 2.99 4.20
N VAL A 621 -44.46 1.83 4.66
CA VAL A 621 -44.47 0.62 3.84
C VAL A 621 -45.81 0.54 3.13
N ALA A 622 -45.83 0.70 1.81
CA ALA A 622 -47.05 0.54 1.03
C ALA A 622 -47.33 -0.95 0.83
N PRO A 623 -48.47 -1.49 1.31
CA PRO A 623 -48.82 -2.88 1.03
C PRO A 623 -49.19 -3.02 -0.45
N GLN A 624 -48.29 -3.63 -1.24
CA GLN A 624 -48.65 -4.19 -2.55
C GLN A 624 -49.40 -5.51 -2.28
N PRO A 625 -50.66 -5.68 -2.74
CA PRO A 625 -51.46 -6.79 -2.25
C PRO A 625 -50.98 -8.21 -2.65
N PHE A 626 -50.03 -8.42 -3.56
CA PHE A 626 -49.76 -9.78 -4.09
C PHE A 626 -48.33 -10.15 -4.56
N LYS A 627 -47.23 -9.53 -4.05
CA LYS A 627 -45.85 -9.95 -4.42
C LYS A 627 -44.83 -9.83 -3.27
N THR A 628 -43.68 -10.51 -3.38
CA THR A 628 -42.48 -10.40 -2.50
C THR A 628 -41.75 -9.05 -2.63
N ASP A 629 -42.41 -8.05 -3.20
CA ASP A 629 -41.87 -6.74 -3.48
C ASP A 629 -42.40 -5.76 -2.43
N VAL A 630 -41.50 -5.03 -1.78
CA VAL A 630 -41.82 -4.02 -0.79
C VAL A 630 -41.41 -2.66 -1.35
N ALA A 631 -42.38 -1.75 -1.48
CA ALA A 631 -42.10 -0.35 -1.79
C ALA A 631 -41.93 0.41 -0.48
N LEU A 632 -40.72 0.93 -0.26
CA LEU A 632 -40.42 1.83 0.85
C LEU A 632 -40.54 3.27 0.39
N LEU A 633 -41.41 4.02 1.05
CA LEU A 633 -41.56 5.45 0.87
C LEU A 633 -40.82 6.15 2.01
N PHE A 634 -39.92 7.07 1.67
CA PHE A 634 -39.23 7.89 2.67
C PHE A 634 -38.87 9.27 2.12
N ALA A 635 -38.69 10.23 3.03
CA ALA A 635 -38.21 11.56 2.69
C ALA A 635 -36.81 11.76 3.28
N LEU A 636 -35.98 12.51 2.55
CA LEU A 636 -34.68 12.98 3.00
C LEU A 636 -34.69 14.51 3.02
N SER A 637 -34.25 15.13 4.12
CA SER A 637 -34.07 16.59 4.18
C SER A 637 -32.79 17.06 3.48
N ALA A 638 -31.84 16.14 3.25
CA ALA A 638 -30.54 16.41 2.64
C ALA A 638 -30.03 15.16 1.89
N THR A 639 -29.15 15.35 0.92
CA THR A 639 -28.49 14.25 0.19
C THR A 639 -27.75 13.35 1.17
N SER A 640 -28.14 12.07 1.25
CA SER A 640 -27.69 11.14 2.28
C SER A 640 -27.41 9.76 1.69
N LYS A 641 -26.44 9.04 2.26
CA LYS A 641 -26.24 7.62 1.93
C LYS A 641 -27.28 6.78 2.66
N VAL A 642 -28.08 6.02 1.91
CA VAL A 642 -29.22 5.25 2.43
C VAL A 642 -28.99 3.75 2.34
N GLY A 643 -29.27 3.04 3.44
CA GLY A 643 -29.21 1.58 3.52
C GLY A 643 -30.40 1.02 4.30
N LEU A 644 -30.79 -0.23 4.01
CA LEU A 644 -31.85 -0.96 4.69
C LEU A 644 -31.34 -2.32 5.19
N ALA A 645 -31.60 -2.62 6.46
CA ALA A 645 -31.42 -3.93 7.06
C ALA A 645 -32.78 -4.50 7.50
N VAL A 646 -33.08 -5.76 7.18
CA VAL A 646 -34.34 -6.43 7.50
C VAL A 646 -34.09 -7.54 8.50
N TYR A 647 -34.90 -7.56 9.56
CA TYR A 647 -34.81 -8.49 10.68
C TYR A 647 -36.07 -9.34 10.79
N ASP A 648 -35.92 -10.58 11.23
CA ASP A 648 -37.04 -11.45 11.61
C ASP A 648 -37.63 -11.05 12.99
N PRO A 649 -38.76 -11.62 13.42
CA PRO A 649 -39.36 -11.31 14.73
C PRO A 649 -38.48 -11.68 15.94
N ALA A 650 -37.46 -12.51 15.76
CA ALA A 650 -36.48 -12.85 16.78
C ALA A 650 -35.28 -11.87 16.79
N GLY A 651 -35.28 -10.86 15.92
CA GLY A 651 -34.23 -9.84 15.84
C GLY A 651 -33.00 -10.27 15.05
N ARG A 652 -33.05 -11.38 14.30
CA ARG A 652 -31.94 -11.84 13.46
C ARG A 652 -31.98 -11.10 12.13
N LEU A 653 -30.83 -10.63 11.66
CA LEU A 653 -30.68 -10.04 10.32
C LEU A 653 -30.91 -11.13 9.26
N VAL A 654 -31.84 -10.88 8.34
CA VAL A 654 -32.21 -11.85 7.28
C VAL A 654 -31.99 -11.32 5.87
N TRP A 655 -31.87 -10.01 5.69
CA TRP A 655 -31.64 -9.38 4.40
C TRP A 655 -31.11 -7.95 4.57
N GLN A 656 -30.32 -7.45 3.62
CA GLN A 656 -29.87 -6.05 3.60
C GLN A 656 -29.61 -5.55 2.18
N ALA A 657 -29.76 -4.24 1.95
CA ALA A 657 -29.35 -3.58 0.72
C ALA A 657 -28.91 -2.13 0.97
N GLU A 658 -28.13 -1.61 0.04
CA GLU A 658 -27.65 -0.23 0.02
C GLU A 658 -28.20 0.47 -1.24
N ALA A 659 -28.89 1.59 -1.07
CA ALA A 659 -29.33 2.44 -2.19
C ALA A 659 -28.21 3.37 -2.66
N GLY A 660 -27.15 3.52 -1.85
CA GLY A 660 -26.10 4.50 -2.10
C GLY A 660 -26.58 5.92 -1.76
N TRP A 661 -26.01 6.91 -2.44
CA TRP A 661 -26.34 8.32 -2.22
C TRP A 661 -27.65 8.70 -2.91
N MET A 662 -28.59 9.23 -2.14
CA MET A 662 -29.87 9.71 -2.64
C MET A 662 -30.02 11.20 -2.32
N PRO A 663 -30.54 12.03 -3.26
CA PRO A 663 -30.68 13.47 -3.05
C PRO A 663 -31.74 13.80 -1.98
N ALA A 664 -31.78 15.05 -1.51
CA ALA A 664 -32.92 15.52 -0.70
C ALA A 664 -34.24 15.37 -1.47
N GLY A 665 -35.33 15.08 -0.77
CA GLY A 665 -36.67 14.90 -1.36
C GLY A 665 -37.33 13.58 -0.99
N ARG A 666 -38.49 13.31 -1.60
CA ARG A 666 -39.25 12.07 -1.41
C ARG A 666 -38.76 10.99 -2.37
N HIS A 667 -38.59 9.79 -1.85
CA HIS A 667 -38.10 8.63 -2.56
C HIS A 667 -39.02 7.44 -2.41
N THR A 668 -39.05 6.63 -3.45
CA THR A 668 -39.64 5.29 -3.45
C THR A 668 -38.53 4.31 -3.77
N TRP A 669 -38.31 3.33 -2.90
CA TRP A 669 -37.35 2.26 -3.13
C TRP A 669 -38.09 0.92 -3.22
N ASP A 670 -38.19 0.40 -4.44
CA ASP A 670 -38.79 -0.89 -4.72
C ASP A 670 -37.78 -2.00 -4.45
N LEU A 671 -38.10 -2.87 -3.49
CA LEU A 671 -37.23 -3.94 -3.03
C LEU A 671 -37.85 -5.29 -3.35
N SER A 672 -37.15 -6.10 -4.14
CA SER A 672 -37.54 -7.49 -4.37
C SER A 672 -36.78 -8.42 -3.42
N MET A 673 -37.50 -9.18 -2.60
CA MET A 673 -36.93 -10.11 -1.62
C MET A 673 -37.42 -11.55 -1.86
N PRO A 674 -37.12 -12.15 -3.04
CA PRO A 674 -37.68 -13.46 -3.42
C PRO A 674 -37.23 -14.62 -2.52
N GLU A 675 -36.13 -14.44 -1.79
CA GLU A 675 -35.54 -15.45 -0.90
C GLU A 675 -36.15 -15.47 0.51
N LEU A 676 -36.94 -14.45 0.88
CA LEU A 676 -37.58 -14.38 2.20
C LEU A 676 -38.93 -15.11 2.20
N ALA A 677 -39.16 -15.92 3.22
CA ALA A 677 -40.43 -16.60 3.43
C ALA A 677 -41.57 -15.59 3.74
N PRO A 678 -42.84 -15.91 3.42
CA PRO A 678 -43.97 -15.12 3.88
C PRO A 678 -43.99 -15.00 5.41
N GLY A 679 -44.09 -13.78 5.95
CA GLY A 679 -43.92 -13.53 7.38
C GLY A 679 -43.94 -12.05 7.74
N ILE A 680 -43.84 -11.75 9.05
CA ILE A 680 -43.68 -10.38 9.57
C ILE A 680 -42.20 -10.10 9.75
N TYR A 681 -41.75 -8.92 9.33
CA TYR A 681 -40.37 -8.47 9.39
C TYR A 681 -40.28 -7.04 9.96
N VAL A 682 -39.09 -6.69 10.44
CA VAL A 682 -38.73 -5.32 10.85
C VAL A 682 -37.65 -4.81 9.90
N GLY A 683 -37.96 -3.78 9.12
CA GLY A 683 -36.96 -3.03 8.37
C GLY A 683 -36.36 -1.93 9.23
N ARG A 684 -35.03 -1.78 9.21
CA ARG A 684 -34.29 -0.65 9.78
C ARG A 684 -33.62 0.10 8.65
N LEU A 685 -34.05 1.33 8.44
CA LEU A 685 -33.55 2.22 7.41
C LEU A 685 -32.55 3.19 8.05
N THR A 686 -31.39 3.36 7.41
CA THR A 686 -30.31 4.23 7.88
C THR A 686 -30.01 5.27 6.81
N ALA A 687 -29.91 6.52 7.22
CA ALA A 687 -29.36 7.61 6.43
C ALA A 687 -28.15 8.19 7.19
N ALA A 688 -27.04 8.42 6.50
CA ALA A 688 -25.83 8.99 7.11
C ALA A 688 -26.15 10.30 7.85
N GLY A 689 -25.75 10.40 9.13
CA GLY A 689 -26.02 11.56 9.98
C GLY A 689 -27.43 11.62 10.61
N SER A 690 -28.25 10.58 10.48
CA SER A 690 -29.61 10.51 11.03
C SER A 690 -29.80 9.35 12.02
N GLN A 691 -30.80 9.46 12.90
CA GLN A 691 -31.20 8.32 13.73
C GLN A 691 -31.84 7.22 12.86
N PRO A 692 -31.49 5.93 13.06
CA PRO A 692 -32.10 4.84 12.32
C PRO A 692 -33.60 4.77 12.58
N MET A 693 -34.39 4.59 11.53
CA MET A 693 -35.84 4.44 11.65
C MET A 693 -36.26 3.00 11.37
N THR A 694 -37.29 2.52 12.07
CA THR A 694 -37.75 1.14 11.94
C THR A 694 -39.22 1.06 11.57
N ALA A 695 -39.56 0.15 10.66
CA ALA A 695 -40.92 -0.11 10.24
C ALA A 695 -41.19 -1.62 10.18
N ARG A 696 -42.40 -2.02 10.59
CA ARG A 696 -42.86 -3.41 10.48
C ARG A 696 -43.59 -3.60 9.16
N PHE A 697 -43.34 -4.71 8.49
CA PHE A 697 -44.06 -5.09 7.27
C PHE A 697 -44.32 -6.59 7.21
N LYS A 698 -45.27 -6.98 6.35
CA LYS A 698 -45.68 -8.38 6.17
C LYS A 698 -45.53 -8.79 4.71
N LEU A 699 -44.76 -9.85 4.48
CA LEU A 699 -44.69 -10.53 3.19
C LEU A 699 -45.79 -11.60 3.12
N GLN A 700 -46.53 -11.67 2.01
CA GLN A 700 -47.57 -12.67 1.77
C GLN A 700 -47.16 -13.61 0.64
N LYS A 701 -47.62 -14.86 0.69
CA LYS A 701 -47.40 -15.84 -0.38
C LYS A 701 -48.22 -15.40 -1.60
N ALA A 702 -47.58 -15.28 -2.78
CA ALA A 702 -48.31 -15.13 -4.03
C ALA A 702 -49.20 -16.37 -4.23
N PRO A 703 -50.49 -16.21 -4.62
CA PRO A 703 -51.40 -17.34 -4.84
C PRO A 703 -50.92 -18.30 -5.94
#